data_AF-A0A154P540-F1
#
_entry.id   AF-A0A154P540-F1
#
_cell.length_a   1.000
_cell.length_b   1.000
_cell.length_c   1.000
_cell.angle_alpha   90.00
_cell.angle_beta   90.00
_cell.angle_gamma   90.00
#
_symmetry.space_group_name_H-M   'P 1'
#
loop_
_entity.id
_entity.type
_entity.pdbx_description
1 polymer ?
#
loop_
_entity_poly.entity_id
_entity_poly.type
_entity_poly.pdbx_seq_one_letter_code
_entity_poly.pdbx_strand_id
1 'polypeptide(L)'
;MSIPESVKKCAAILKSVENDSEKFAALFMVTKLVDNKNCTPEDKKILFEAIGSKFLKKLLSTQTVPVDCPPQVYKSVALSILSAFCGEPELASHSDMIAHVPALLEIVSQVDEDAADDMLIIVSEAFACLQSIAQYPPGQKALIEQKAISKMCDIYSEKSFQTDQALNILVMLVGRSGSDAWDATDNAPFHAIINKIALDFETDHTERKFELCTILQALLMSCRRDVIFETSKEESWPFSIHKALSDILGSKIGKCQRDPALKLASVMMDLLGAEWTLSDKEKPKVFFLLLIQLASIEVRMQLEGKQLKTVMANVDLITSCFIILEISLTYIITDQLDLEEKEKQSLYTALKGAFAAIIGLLTAVSKMKDLTDIKERVFICAVVRVLAAWLAQETKAMRPQVYAVLPYILTVANDTFYAYRNRKLAEKAKTNSKPKSDEGTSSGEPVVHDPLSEVDVLRLLLPALCYLAVEEDARKILLKYKQEEVLFECLSYHWTIIHYKKPPVPRSERLKALKEAEKGEDLELYASEAMKDSRTAMVSVCNVLMNITVLEPKLVEESPTFVSLLKFIFNNLPELKQIPENLVLHGHLAVLGLLLLKQQAKRVKKNDFSICRYIQATIRFLWDAYIIDESNDPTELVVSILYKERWMELMELWFLGMQTMAGVLKVVPWLSQFTLESGWAEEIIEILKKVKIGSLQPNVKSAFEDLLCHLVKADQNVSSVLKKCGALTVCRNHRMMELGKHLFGD
;
A
#
# COMPACT_ATOMS: atom_id res chain seq x y z
N MET A 1 14.14 -44.27 21.96
CA MET A 1 13.44 -45.46 22.50
C MET A 1 13.48 -46.56 21.44
N SER A 2 13.52 -47.83 21.82
CA SER A 2 13.55 -48.94 20.84
C SER A 2 12.14 -49.21 20.31
N ILE A 3 11.99 -49.29 18.98
CA ILE A 3 10.75 -49.69 18.29
C ILE A 3 10.26 -51.05 18.85
N PRO A 4 8.98 -51.19 19.25
CA PRO A 4 8.43 -52.43 19.80
C PRO A 4 8.55 -53.61 18.83
N GLU A 5 8.80 -54.81 19.37
CA GLU A 5 8.97 -56.02 18.55
C GLU A 5 7.69 -56.41 17.79
N SER A 6 6.52 -56.10 18.36
CA SER A 6 5.21 -56.28 17.71
C SER A 6 5.05 -55.45 16.43
N VAL A 7 5.55 -54.20 16.44
CA VAL A 7 5.54 -53.30 15.28
C VAL A 7 6.46 -53.84 14.19
N LYS A 8 7.67 -54.28 14.54
CA LYS A 8 8.63 -54.87 13.59
C LYS A 8 8.08 -56.15 12.94
N LYS A 9 7.45 -57.03 13.72
CA LYS A 9 6.82 -58.27 13.21
C LYS A 9 5.67 -57.95 12.26
N CYS A 10 4.78 -57.02 12.61
CA CYS A 10 3.67 -56.62 11.76
C CYS A 10 4.16 -56.00 10.43
N ALA A 11 5.14 -55.09 10.50
CA ALA A 11 5.73 -54.48 9.31
C ALA A 11 6.44 -55.51 8.41
N ALA A 12 7.12 -56.51 8.98
CA ALA A 12 7.73 -57.60 8.22
C ALA A 12 6.69 -58.45 7.49
N ILE A 13 5.58 -58.80 8.16
CA ILE A 13 4.46 -59.55 7.55
C ILE A 13 3.89 -58.75 6.37
N LEU A 14 3.54 -57.48 6.57
CA LEU A 14 2.98 -56.62 5.53
C LEU A 14 3.89 -56.47 4.30
N LYS A 15 5.20 -56.49 4.50
CA LYS A 15 6.19 -56.43 3.40
C LYS A 15 6.40 -57.77 2.70
N SER A 16 6.18 -58.90 3.39
CA SER A 16 6.38 -60.25 2.85
C SER A 16 5.19 -60.81 2.07
N VAL A 17 4.00 -60.25 2.28
CA VAL A 17 2.75 -60.71 1.68
C VAL A 17 2.60 -60.19 0.25
N GLU A 18 2.44 -61.09 -0.72
CA GLU A 18 2.27 -60.76 -2.14
C GLU A 18 0.81 -60.62 -2.59
N ASN A 19 -0.13 -61.25 -1.86
CA ASN A 19 -1.56 -61.24 -2.21
C ASN A 19 -2.33 -60.13 -1.47
N ASP A 20 -3.14 -59.35 -2.20
CA ASP A 20 -3.94 -58.24 -1.65
C ASP A 20 -4.93 -58.72 -0.57
N SER A 21 -5.45 -59.96 -0.63
CA SER A 21 -6.36 -60.52 0.38
C SER A 21 -5.67 -60.82 1.73
N GLU A 22 -4.45 -61.36 1.69
CA GLU A 22 -3.65 -61.60 2.91
C GLU A 22 -3.18 -60.27 3.51
N LYS A 23 -2.88 -59.30 2.65
CA LYS A 23 -2.50 -57.95 3.08
C LYS A 23 -3.66 -57.24 3.77
N PHE A 24 -4.88 -57.41 3.25
CA PHE A 24 -6.11 -56.94 3.88
C PHE A 24 -6.33 -57.55 5.27
N ALA A 25 -6.12 -58.86 5.43
CA ALA A 25 -6.22 -59.50 6.74
C ALA A 25 -5.16 -58.97 7.75
N ALA A 26 -3.96 -58.66 7.28
CA ALA A 26 -2.90 -58.09 8.12
C ALA A 26 -3.22 -56.66 8.62
N LEU A 27 -4.13 -55.92 7.97
CA LEU A 27 -4.55 -54.58 8.41
C LEU A 27 -5.25 -54.59 9.78
N PHE A 28 -5.94 -55.67 10.14
CA PHE A 28 -6.54 -55.81 11.49
C PHE A 28 -5.49 -55.83 12.60
N MET A 29 -4.27 -56.27 12.30
CA MET A 29 -3.15 -56.18 13.25
C MET A 29 -2.65 -54.74 13.37
N VAL A 30 -2.66 -53.98 12.26
CA VAL A 30 -2.25 -52.58 12.23
C VAL A 30 -3.18 -51.73 13.08
N THR A 31 -4.50 -51.82 12.87
CA THR A 31 -5.48 -51.02 13.62
C THR A 31 -5.34 -51.24 15.13
N LYS A 32 -5.21 -52.50 15.57
CA LYS A 32 -4.97 -52.85 16.98
C LYS A 32 -3.67 -52.30 17.56
N LEU A 33 -2.61 -52.19 16.75
CA LEU A 33 -1.32 -51.64 17.18
C LEU A 33 -1.35 -50.11 17.24
N VAL A 34 -2.05 -49.46 16.30
CA VAL A 34 -2.20 -48.00 16.23
C VAL A 34 -3.08 -47.47 17.38
N ASP A 35 -4.13 -48.20 17.76
CA ASP A 35 -5.02 -47.84 18.88
C ASP A 35 -4.38 -48.05 20.27
N ASN A 36 -3.18 -48.62 20.33
CA ASN A 36 -2.47 -48.83 21.58
C ASN A 36 -1.83 -47.51 22.05
N LYS A 37 -2.07 -47.12 23.32
CA LYS A 37 -1.54 -45.90 23.96
C LYS A 37 0.00 -45.76 23.90
N ASN A 38 0.72 -46.84 23.59
CA ASN A 38 2.18 -46.88 23.50
C ASN A 38 2.72 -46.77 22.06
N CYS A 39 1.88 -46.55 21.04
CA CYS A 39 2.33 -46.41 19.66
C CYS A 39 2.92 -45.01 19.40
N THR A 40 4.21 -44.93 19.09
CA THR A 40 4.90 -43.65 18.83
C THR A 40 4.73 -43.20 17.37
N PRO A 41 4.97 -41.91 17.03
CA PRO A 41 4.93 -41.45 15.64
C PRO A 41 5.88 -42.23 14.71
N GLU A 42 7.05 -42.64 15.21
CA GLU A 42 8.01 -43.47 14.47
C GLU A 42 7.46 -44.88 14.20
N ASP A 43 6.75 -45.47 15.17
CA ASP A 43 6.10 -46.77 14.99
C ASP A 43 4.99 -46.69 13.93
N LYS A 44 4.19 -45.61 13.97
CA LYS A 44 3.15 -45.33 12.98
C LYS A 44 3.73 -45.20 11.57
N LYS A 45 4.86 -44.51 11.43
CA LYS A 45 5.56 -44.35 10.15
C LYS A 45 6.00 -45.68 9.56
N ILE A 46 6.65 -46.53 10.38
CA ILE A 46 7.10 -47.86 9.94
C ILE A 46 5.93 -48.72 9.48
N LEU A 47 4.81 -48.68 10.20
CA LEU A 47 3.59 -49.42 9.81
C LEU A 47 2.99 -48.87 8.52
N PHE A 48 2.86 -47.54 8.39
CA PHE A 48 2.31 -46.89 7.20
C PHE A 48 3.12 -47.22 5.94
N GLU A 49 4.44 -47.10 6.00
CA GLU A 49 5.34 -47.47 4.90
C GLU A 49 5.26 -48.97 4.56
N ALA A 50 5.04 -49.83 5.55
CA ALA A 50 4.91 -51.28 5.34
C ALA A 50 3.60 -51.68 4.63
N ILE A 51 2.50 -50.96 4.87
CA ILE A 51 1.22 -51.17 4.16
C ILE A 51 1.39 -50.89 2.67
N GLY A 52 2.08 -49.80 2.35
CA GLY A 52 2.46 -49.40 1.00
C GLY A 52 1.37 -48.67 0.22
N SER A 53 1.71 -47.49 -0.31
CA SER A 53 0.78 -46.60 -1.03
C SER A 53 0.06 -47.27 -2.21
N LYS A 54 0.74 -48.13 -2.99
CA LYS A 54 0.10 -48.81 -4.14
C LYS A 54 -1.12 -49.65 -3.74
N PHE A 55 -1.05 -50.30 -2.58
CA PHE A 55 -2.15 -51.13 -2.08
C PHE A 55 -3.35 -50.26 -1.65
N LEU A 56 -3.10 -49.20 -0.88
CA LEU A 56 -4.14 -48.25 -0.48
C LEU A 56 -4.80 -47.56 -1.68
N LYS A 57 -4.02 -47.22 -2.71
CA LYS A 57 -4.55 -46.63 -3.95
C LYS A 57 -5.51 -47.59 -4.67
N LYS A 58 -5.17 -48.89 -4.74
CA LYS A 58 -6.08 -49.89 -5.30
C LYS A 58 -7.38 -49.95 -4.52
N LEU A 59 -7.32 -50.01 -3.18
CA LEU A 59 -8.53 -50.08 -2.34
C LEU A 59 -9.47 -48.87 -2.53
N LEU A 60 -8.91 -47.67 -2.68
CA LEU A 60 -9.69 -46.44 -2.92
C LEU A 60 -10.37 -46.41 -4.31
N SER A 61 -9.75 -47.01 -5.32
CA SER A 61 -10.21 -46.94 -6.72
C SER A 61 -10.98 -48.19 -7.20
N THR A 62 -10.96 -49.28 -6.44
CA THR A 62 -11.53 -50.57 -6.88
C THR A 62 -13.06 -50.52 -6.84
N GLN A 63 -13.70 -50.82 -7.97
CA GLN A 63 -15.15 -51.00 -8.08
C GLN A 63 -15.57 -52.48 -8.09
N THR A 64 -14.61 -53.40 -8.20
CA THR A 64 -14.85 -54.85 -8.25
C THR A 64 -14.49 -55.49 -6.91
N VAL A 65 -15.53 -55.91 -6.20
CA VAL A 65 -15.44 -56.55 -4.89
C VAL A 65 -15.99 -57.98 -4.97
N PRO A 66 -15.60 -58.89 -4.06
CA PRO A 66 -16.19 -60.23 -3.98
C PRO A 66 -17.72 -60.17 -3.87
N VAL A 67 -18.42 -61.21 -4.35
CA VAL A 67 -19.88 -61.26 -4.52
C VAL A 67 -20.69 -60.95 -3.24
N ASP A 68 -20.09 -61.14 -2.06
CA ASP A 68 -20.69 -60.88 -0.75
C ASP A 68 -20.13 -59.65 -0.01
N CYS A 69 -19.33 -58.81 -0.67
CA CYS A 69 -18.72 -57.62 -0.07
C CYS A 69 -19.28 -56.35 -0.71
N PRO A 70 -19.84 -55.40 0.06
CA PRO A 70 -20.28 -54.13 -0.49
C PRO A 70 -19.10 -53.34 -1.12
N PRO A 71 -19.29 -52.68 -2.27
CA PRO A 71 -18.22 -51.93 -2.96
C PRO A 71 -17.53 -50.86 -2.10
N GLN A 72 -18.25 -50.36 -1.09
CA GLN A 72 -17.82 -49.29 -0.19
C GLN A 72 -16.83 -49.75 0.90
N VAL A 73 -16.77 -51.05 1.21
CA VAL A 73 -15.94 -51.58 2.30
C VAL A 73 -14.45 -51.35 2.04
N TYR A 74 -14.00 -51.53 0.80
CA TYR A 74 -12.59 -51.32 0.47
C TYR A 74 -12.18 -49.84 0.60
N LYS A 75 -13.07 -48.92 0.19
CA LYS A 75 -12.86 -47.47 0.36
C LYS A 75 -12.84 -47.09 1.84
N SER A 76 -13.81 -47.54 2.63
CA SER A 76 -13.88 -47.29 4.07
C SER A 76 -12.64 -47.79 4.79
N VAL A 77 -12.20 -49.03 4.55
CA VAL A 77 -10.98 -49.56 5.20
C VAL A 77 -9.74 -48.74 4.83
N ALA A 78 -9.59 -48.36 3.55
CA ALA A 78 -8.47 -47.53 3.13
C ALA A 78 -8.49 -46.14 3.79
N LEU A 79 -9.66 -45.52 3.90
CA LEU A 79 -9.83 -44.20 4.52
C LEU A 79 -9.66 -44.23 6.03
N SER A 80 -10.16 -45.25 6.73
CA SER A 80 -9.92 -45.40 8.16
C SER A 80 -8.42 -45.59 8.46
N ILE A 81 -7.69 -46.30 7.60
CA ILE A 81 -6.22 -46.38 7.69
C ILE A 81 -5.61 -45.00 7.47
N LEU A 82 -5.91 -44.34 6.36
CA LEU A 82 -5.34 -43.02 6.04
C LEU A 82 -5.62 -42.02 7.17
N SER A 83 -6.83 -41.99 7.70
CA SER A 83 -7.26 -41.12 8.80
C SER A 83 -6.49 -41.40 10.10
N ALA A 84 -6.21 -42.67 10.41
CA ALA A 84 -5.45 -43.06 11.60
C ALA A 84 -3.98 -42.61 11.54
N PHE A 85 -3.42 -42.42 10.34
CA PHE A 85 -2.04 -42.01 10.13
C PHE A 85 -1.88 -40.52 9.80
N CYS A 86 -2.86 -39.88 9.14
CA CYS A 86 -2.74 -38.51 8.66
C CYS A 86 -2.74 -37.45 9.77
N GLY A 87 -3.17 -37.78 10.99
CA GLY A 87 -3.09 -36.88 12.14
C GLY A 87 -1.66 -36.54 12.58
N GLU A 88 -0.66 -37.34 12.18
CA GLU A 88 0.75 -37.09 12.51
C GLU A 88 1.40 -36.15 11.48
N PRO A 89 2.05 -35.04 11.88
CA PRO A 89 2.64 -34.06 10.96
C PRO A 89 3.60 -34.64 9.92
N GLU A 90 4.43 -35.60 10.32
CA GLU A 90 5.40 -36.26 9.43
C GLU A 90 4.72 -37.15 8.38
N LEU A 91 3.57 -37.74 8.71
CA LEU A 91 2.84 -38.63 7.80
C LEU A 91 1.89 -37.85 6.88
N ALA A 92 1.27 -36.78 7.38
CA ALA A 92 0.48 -35.86 6.55
C ALA A 92 1.30 -35.23 5.42
N SER A 93 2.59 -34.99 5.67
CA SER A 93 3.55 -34.44 4.70
C SER A 93 4.34 -35.50 3.92
N HIS A 94 4.09 -36.79 4.18
CA HIS A 94 4.79 -37.90 3.54
C HIS A 94 4.32 -38.12 2.09
N SER A 95 5.24 -38.46 1.18
CA SER A 95 4.94 -38.65 -0.25
C SER A 95 3.83 -39.68 -0.50
N ASP A 96 3.85 -40.78 0.27
CA ASP A 96 2.88 -41.87 0.14
C ASP A 96 1.47 -41.46 0.57
N MET A 97 1.32 -40.55 1.55
CA MET A 97 0.03 -39.98 1.93
C MET A 97 -0.48 -39.00 0.86
N ILE A 98 0.41 -38.12 0.39
CA ILE A 98 0.11 -37.12 -0.63
C ILE A 98 -0.28 -37.76 -1.96
N ALA A 99 0.27 -38.93 -2.30
CA ALA A 99 -0.07 -39.68 -3.51
C ALA A 99 -1.57 -40.05 -3.62
N HIS A 100 -2.32 -39.99 -2.51
CA HIS A 100 -3.75 -40.27 -2.46
C HIS A 100 -4.65 -39.05 -2.67
N VAL A 101 -4.10 -37.83 -2.72
CA VAL A 101 -4.87 -36.59 -2.93
C VAL A 101 -5.84 -36.66 -4.12
N PRO A 102 -5.46 -37.15 -5.32
CA PRO A 102 -6.40 -37.22 -6.44
C PRO A 102 -7.63 -38.09 -6.15
N ALA A 103 -7.42 -39.24 -5.50
CA ALA A 103 -8.51 -40.16 -5.15
C ALA A 103 -9.39 -39.59 -4.03
N LEU A 104 -8.80 -38.94 -3.04
CA LEU A 104 -9.54 -38.26 -1.98
C LEU A 104 -10.41 -37.12 -2.54
N LEU A 105 -9.86 -36.32 -3.46
CA LEU A 105 -10.62 -35.26 -4.15
C LEU A 105 -11.74 -35.81 -5.02
N GLU A 106 -11.57 -36.98 -5.62
CA GLU A 106 -12.63 -37.64 -6.39
C GLU A 106 -13.78 -38.10 -5.48
N ILE A 107 -13.46 -38.69 -4.33
CA ILE A 107 -14.47 -39.16 -3.35
C ILE A 107 -15.34 -38.02 -2.84
N VAL A 108 -14.74 -36.88 -2.47
CA VAL A 108 -15.50 -35.73 -1.95
C VAL A 108 -16.34 -35.01 -3.02
N SER A 109 -16.04 -35.22 -4.31
CA SER A 109 -16.81 -34.66 -5.43
C SER A 109 -17.95 -35.57 -5.92
N GLN A 110 -18.13 -36.77 -5.36
CA GLN A 110 -19.10 -37.77 -5.83
C GLN A 110 -20.41 -37.79 -5.04
N VAL A 111 -20.66 -36.80 -4.17
CA VAL A 111 -21.83 -36.80 -3.29
C VAL A 111 -22.98 -36.03 -3.90
N ASP A 112 -24.13 -36.69 -4.04
CA ASP A 112 -25.42 -36.11 -4.37
C ASP A 112 -26.30 -35.94 -3.11
N GLU A 113 -27.43 -35.23 -3.25
CA GLU A 113 -28.37 -34.96 -2.14
C GLU A 113 -29.02 -36.24 -1.57
N ASP A 114 -29.05 -37.34 -2.34
CA ASP A 114 -29.67 -38.63 -2.00
C ASP A 114 -28.66 -39.70 -1.54
N ALA A 115 -27.43 -39.31 -1.20
CA ALA A 115 -26.36 -40.24 -0.86
C ALA A 115 -26.68 -41.06 0.41
N ALA A 116 -26.43 -42.38 0.34
CA ALA A 116 -26.60 -43.29 1.48
C ALA A 116 -25.62 -42.97 2.63
N ASP A 117 -26.04 -43.25 3.87
CA ASP A 117 -25.26 -42.98 5.09
C ASP A 117 -23.80 -43.50 5.02
N ASP A 118 -23.59 -44.69 4.44
CA ASP A 118 -22.26 -45.28 4.28
C ASP A 118 -21.33 -44.42 3.39
N MET A 119 -21.88 -43.76 2.37
CA MET A 119 -21.13 -42.85 1.50
C MET A 119 -20.80 -41.53 2.21
N LEU A 120 -21.70 -41.03 3.05
CA LEU A 120 -21.48 -39.82 3.85
C LEU A 120 -20.33 -40.02 4.86
N ILE A 121 -20.21 -41.21 5.45
CA ILE A 121 -19.10 -41.56 6.34
C ILE A 121 -17.77 -41.56 5.57
N ILE A 122 -17.74 -42.21 4.39
CA ILE A 122 -16.57 -42.25 3.50
C ILE A 122 -16.12 -40.84 3.12
N VAL A 123 -17.06 -39.95 2.78
CA VAL A 123 -16.75 -38.56 2.42
C VAL A 123 -16.21 -37.79 3.62
N SER A 124 -16.77 -38.02 4.81
CA SER A 124 -16.28 -37.41 6.06
C SER A 124 -14.84 -37.78 6.35
N GLU A 125 -14.49 -39.06 6.24
CA GLU A 125 -13.11 -39.53 6.42
C GLU A 125 -12.17 -38.97 5.34
N ALA A 126 -12.64 -38.86 4.10
CA ALA A 126 -11.86 -38.26 3.01
C ALA A 126 -11.57 -36.77 3.26
N PHE A 127 -12.55 -36.00 3.75
CA PHE A 127 -12.32 -34.61 4.16
C PHE A 127 -11.34 -34.50 5.32
N ALA A 128 -11.43 -35.36 6.34
CA ALA A 128 -10.49 -35.37 7.47
C ALA A 128 -9.03 -35.62 7.00
N CYS A 129 -8.85 -36.55 6.05
CA CYS A 129 -7.56 -36.78 5.40
C CYS A 129 -7.07 -35.55 4.63
N LEU A 130 -7.91 -34.97 3.77
CA LEU A 130 -7.57 -33.78 2.98
C LEU A 130 -7.21 -32.58 3.86
N GLN A 131 -7.93 -32.36 4.96
CA GLN A 131 -7.63 -31.30 5.92
C GLN A 131 -6.29 -31.51 6.60
N SER A 132 -6.00 -32.73 7.02
CA SER A 132 -4.71 -33.06 7.64
C SER A 132 -3.56 -32.82 6.66
N ILE A 133 -3.73 -33.20 5.39
CA ILE A 133 -2.75 -32.96 4.31
C ILE A 133 -2.59 -31.45 4.02
N ALA A 134 -3.70 -30.70 3.98
CA ALA A 134 -3.73 -29.27 3.68
C ALA A 134 -3.05 -28.38 4.73
N GLN A 135 -2.77 -28.88 5.93
CA GLN A 135 -2.03 -28.15 6.96
C GLN A 135 -0.54 -27.95 6.61
N TYR A 136 0.02 -28.75 5.69
CA TYR A 136 1.47 -28.78 5.44
C TYR A 136 1.84 -28.38 4.00
N PRO A 137 2.99 -27.69 3.79
CA PRO A 137 3.41 -27.20 2.48
C PRO A 137 3.42 -28.25 1.35
N PRO A 138 3.95 -29.47 1.56
CA PRO A 138 3.96 -30.49 0.49
C PRO A 138 2.55 -30.92 0.08
N GLY A 139 1.63 -31.05 1.03
CA GLY A 139 0.24 -31.39 0.79
C GLY A 139 -0.52 -30.28 0.08
N GLN A 140 -0.33 -29.03 0.50
CA GLN A 140 -0.89 -27.84 -0.16
C GLN A 140 -0.47 -27.77 -1.63
N LYS A 141 0.81 -27.99 -1.92
CA LYS A 141 1.31 -28.01 -3.30
C LYS A 141 0.60 -29.07 -4.15
N ALA A 142 0.48 -30.30 -3.64
CA ALA A 142 -0.20 -31.37 -4.35
C ALA A 142 -1.70 -31.09 -4.56
N LEU A 143 -2.38 -30.49 -3.59
CA LEU A 143 -3.79 -30.08 -3.72
C LEU A 143 -3.97 -29.04 -4.82
N ILE A 144 -3.09 -28.03 -4.88
CA ILE A 144 -3.10 -27.00 -5.92
C ILE A 144 -2.85 -27.61 -7.30
N GLU A 145 -1.86 -28.48 -7.44
CA GLU A 145 -1.57 -29.21 -8.69
C GLU A 145 -2.76 -30.06 -9.18
N GLN A 146 -3.58 -30.55 -8.25
CA GLN A 146 -4.80 -31.32 -8.53
C GLN A 146 -6.07 -30.46 -8.63
N LYS A 147 -5.93 -29.13 -8.80
CA LYS A 147 -7.03 -28.17 -8.94
C LYS A 147 -8.04 -28.21 -7.79
N ALA A 148 -7.58 -28.46 -6.57
CA ALA A 148 -8.44 -28.54 -5.39
C ALA A 148 -9.26 -27.26 -5.16
N ILE A 149 -8.71 -26.08 -5.47
CA ILE A 149 -9.41 -24.79 -5.31
C ILE A 149 -10.72 -24.78 -6.11
N SER A 150 -10.66 -25.06 -7.42
CA SER A 150 -11.84 -25.17 -8.28
C SER A 150 -12.84 -26.18 -7.73
N LYS A 151 -12.37 -27.38 -7.35
CA LYS A 151 -13.24 -28.44 -6.82
C LYS A 151 -13.94 -28.03 -5.53
N MET A 152 -13.26 -27.32 -4.62
CA MET A 152 -13.88 -26.85 -3.37
C MET A 152 -14.92 -25.75 -3.64
N CYS A 153 -14.67 -24.88 -4.62
CA CYS A 153 -15.65 -23.90 -5.09
C CYS A 153 -16.90 -24.59 -5.67
N ASP A 154 -16.71 -25.64 -6.48
CA ASP A 154 -17.80 -26.40 -7.10
C ASP A 154 -18.63 -27.13 -6.03
N ILE A 155 -17.98 -27.86 -5.11
CA ILE A 155 -18.64 -28.58 -3.98
C ILE A 155 -19.50 -27.61 -3.15
N TYR A 156 -18.98 -26.43 -2.84
CA TYR A 156 -19.76 -25.41 -2.13
C TYR A 156 -20.93 -24.88 -2.98
N SER A 157 -20.68 -24.67 -4.27
CA SER A 157 -21.68 -24.15 -5.21
C SER A 157 -22.80 -25.13 -5.52
N GLU A 158 -22.56 -26.43 -5.38
CA GLU A 158 -23.56 -27.46 -5.56
C GLU A 158 -24.33 -27.77 -4.25
N LYS A 159 -23.98 -27.09 -3.14
CA LYS A 159 -24.53 -27.37 -1.79
C LYS A 159 -24.35 -28.83 -1.36
N SER A 160 -23.25 -29.45 -1.77
CA SER A 160 -22.93 -30.83 -1.45
C SER A 160 -22.65 -31.02 0.06
N PHE A 161 -22.65 -32.27 0.54
CA PHE A 161 -22.38 -32.61 1.93
C PHE A 161 -21.01 -32.06 2.40
N GLN A 162 -20.96 -31.53 3.63
CA GLN A 162 -19.75 -30.94 4.25
C GLN A 162 -19.16 -29.70 3.55
N THR A 163 -20.03 -28.81 3.07
CA THR A 163 -19.65 -27.49 2.52
C THR A 163 -18.65 -26.71 3.38
N ASP A 164 -18.78 -26.74 4.71
CA ASP A 164 -17.89 -25.99 5.60
C ASP A 164 -16.47 -26.58 5.65
N GLN A 165 -16.33 -27.91 5.51
CA GLN A 165 -15.01 -28.55 5.42
C GLN A 165 -14.33 -28.21 4.09
N ALA A 166 -15.10 -28.11 3.00
CA ALA A 166 -14.61 -27.64 1.71
C ALA A 166 -14.13 -26.18 1.78
N LEU A 167 -14.89 -25.29 2.43
CA LEU A 167 -14.47 -23.90 2.66
C LEU A 167 -13.19 -23.80 3.49
N ASN A 168 -13.07 -24.60 4.55
CA ASN A 168 -11.85 -24.61 5.38
C ASN A 168 -10.62 -25.02 4.58
N ILE A 169 -10.72 -26.04 3.72
CA ILE A 169 -9.64 -26.44 2.82
C ILE A 169 -9.33 -25.32 1.83
N LEU A 170 -10.36 -24.73 1.21
CA LEU A 170 -10.21 -23.61 0.28
C LEU A 170 -9.44 -22.46 0.93
N VAL A 171 -9.86 -22.01 2.12
CA VAL A 171 -9.21 -20.92 2.88
C VAL A 171 -7.75 -21.23 3.19
N MET A 172 -7.42 -22.48 3.57
CA MET A 172 -6.03 -22.90 3.82
C MET A 172 -5.16 -22.79 2.54
N LEU A 173 -5.70 -23.17 1.38
CA LEU A 173 -4.96 -23.16 0.11
C LEU A 173 -4.75 -21.74 -0.41
N VAL A 174 -5.80 -20.91 -0.39
CA VAL A 174 -5.75 -19.52 -0.88
C VAL A 174 -4.95 -18.63 0.07
N GLY A 175 -5.01 -18.86 1.38
CA GLY A 175 -4.28 -18.07 2.37
C GLY A 175 -2.76 -18.17 2.23
N ARG A 176 -2.25 -19.27 1.65
CA ARG A 176 -0.82 -19.42 1.35
C ARG A 176 -0.42 -18.91 -0.02
N SER A 177 -1.26 -19.17 -1.02
CA SER A 177 -0.94 -18.86 -2.42
C SER A 177 -1.27 -17.41 -2.77
N GLY A 178 -2.07 -16.72 -1.95
CA GLY A 178 -2.48 -15.35 -2.19
C GLY A 178 -3.17 -15.22 -3.55
N SER A 179 -2.81 -14.17 -4.29
CA SER A 179 -3.29 -13.89 -5.64
C SER A 179 -2.97 -14.97 -6.68
N ASP A 180 -1.95 -15.80 -6.42
CA ASP A 180 -1.56 -16.88 -7.34
C ASP A 180 -2.49 -18.10 -7.21
N ALA A 181 -3.39 -18.09 -6.21
CA ALA A 181 -4.44 -19.09 -6.06
C ALA A 181 -5.48 -19.03 -7.18
N TRP A 182 -5.64 -17.86 -7.80
CA TRP A 182 -6.70 -17.55 -8.75
C TRP A 182 -6.15 -17.37 -10.16
N ASP A 183 -6.98 -17.63 -11.17
CA ASP A 183 -6.61 -17.42 -12.56
C ASP A 183 -6.30 -15.93 -12.81
N ALA A 184 -5.30 -15.67 -13.64
CA ALA A 184 -4.85 -14.31 -13.92
C ALA A 184 -5.79 -13.50 -14.81
N THR A 185 -6.61 -14.21 -15.58
CA THR A 185 -7.41 -13.69 -16.68
C THR A 185 -8.90 -13.94 -16.48
N ASP A 186 -9.27 -15.04 -15.82
CA ASP A 186 -10.65 -15.38 -15.54
C ASP A 186 -11.01 -15.17 -14.06
N ASN A 187 -11.74 -14.08 -13.79
CA ASN A 187 -12.20 -13.73 -12.45
C ASN A 187 -13.59 -14.32 -12.12
N ALA A 188 -14.28 -14.94 -13.08
CA ALA A 188 -15.65 -15.41 -12.89
C ALA A 188 -15.76 -16.47 -11.77
N PRO A 189 -14.83 -17.44 -11.64
CA PRO A 189 -14.87 -18.41 -10.54
C PRO A 189 -14.76 -17.75 -9.15
N PHE A 190 -13.93 -16.71 -9.03
CA PHE A 190 -13.79 -15.94 -7.79
C PHE A 190 -15.09 -15.20 -7.46
N HIS A 191 -15.68 -14.49 -8.42
CA HIS A 191 -16.95 -13.79 -8.20
C HIS A 191 -18.10 -14.76 -7.89
N ALA A 192 -18.17 -15.90 -8.57
CA ALA A 192 -19.19 -16.92 -8.32
C ALA A 192 -19.17 -17.42 -6.86
N ILE A 193 -17.98 -17.80 -6.35
CA ILE A 193 -17.87 -18.30 -4.98
C ILE A 193 -18.13 -17.20 -3.94
N ILE A 194 -17.63 -15.98 -4.17
CA ILE A 194 -17.85 -14.86 -3.24
C ILE A 194 -19.32 -14.44 -3.21
N ASN A 195 -20.01 -14.36 -4.35
CA ASN A 195 -21.46 -14.10 -4.39
C ASN A 195 -22.25 -15.10 -3.57
N LYS A 196 -21.91 -16.39 -3.68
CA LYS A 196 -22.62 -17.42 -2.96
C LYS A 196 -22.40 -17.35 -1.44
N ILE A 197 -21.15 -17.20 -1.02
CA ILE A 197 -20.82 -17.07 0.42
C ILE A 197 -21.39 -15.76 0.98
N ALA A 198 -21.38 -14.66 0.21
CA ALA A 198 -21.96 -13.38 0.63
C ALA A 198 -23.48 -13.47 0.80
N LEU A 199 -24.18 -14.19 -0.07
CA LEU A 199 -25.61 -14.44 0.06
C LEU A 199 -25.93 -15.32 1.27
N ASP A 200 -25.15 -16.39 1.51
CA ASP A 200 -25.29 -17.21 2.71
C ASP A 200 -25.01 -16.37 3.97
N PHE A 201 -24.00 -15.50 3.94
CA PHE A 201 -23.68 -14.58 5.03
C PHE A 201 -24.81 -13.56 5.31
N GLU A 202 -25.47 -13.07 4.27
CA GLU A 202 -26.62 -12.16 4.39
C GLU A 202 -27.85 -12.87 4.97
N THR A 203 -28.08 -14.13 4.62
CA THR A 203 -29.32 -14.85 4.92
C THR A 203 -29.24 -15.78 6.13
N ASP A 204 -28.04 -16.17 6.56
CA ASP A 204 -27.81 -17.03 7.71
C ASP A 204 -27.93 -16.24 9.03
N HIS A 205 -28.81 -16.70 9.90
CA HIS A 205 -29.08 -16.07 11.21
C HIS A 205 -28.51 -16.87 12.40
N THR A 206 -27.74 -17.92 12.13
CA THR A 206 -27.09 -18.77 13.14
C THR A 206 -25.69 -18.27 13.50
N GLU A 207 -24.96 -18.99 14.36
CA GLU A 207 -23.57 -18.68 14.69
C GLU A 207 -22.62 -18.85 13.49
N ARG A 208 -23.01 -19.66 12.49
CA ARG A 208 -22.23 -19.93 11.27
C ARG A 208 -21.86 -18.65 10.52
N LYS A 209 -22.72 -17.63 10.53
CA LYS A 209 -22.43 -16.34 9.85
C LYS A 209 -21.14 -15.67 10.34
N PHE A 210 -20.74 -15.88 11.61
CA PHE A 210 -19.49 -15.31 12.14
C PHE A 210 -18.26 -16.10 11.69
N GLU A 211 -18.42 -17.38 11.39
CA GLU A 211 -17.39 -18.19 10.73
C GLU A 211 -17.24 -17.75 9.27
N LEU A 212 -18.36 -17.49 8.58
CA LEU A 212 -18.38 -16.94 7.21
C LEU A 212 -17.63 -15.60 7.13
N CYS A 213 -17.68 -14.75 8.16
CA CYS A 213 -16.84 -13.54 8.19
C CYS A 213 -15.35 -13.84 8.01
N THR A 214 -14.85 -14.87 8.69
CA THR A 214 -13.42 -15.25 8.65
C THR A 214 -13.06 -15.85 7.30
N ILE A 215 -13.97 -16.64 6.72
CA ILE A 215 -13.81 -17.26 5.40
C ILE A 215 -13.78 -16.18 4.31
N LEU A 216 -14.76 -15.28 4.31
CA LEU A 216 -14.81 -14.13 3.39
C LEU A 216 -13.56 -13.27 3.51
N GLN A 217 -13.11 -12.99 4.74
CA GLN A 217 -11.88 -12.23 4.97
C GLN A 217 -10.69 -12.87 4.27
N ALA A 218 -10.47 -14.18 4.46
CA ALA A 218 -9.34 -14.87 3.87
C ALA A 218 -9.41 -14.94 2.34
N LEU A 219 -10.60 -15.18 1.77
CA LEU A 219 -10.80 -15.22 0.33
C LEU A 219 -10.55 -13.83 -0.31
N LEU A 220 -11.11 -12.77 0.26
CA LEU A 220 -10.93 -11.40 -0.25
C LEU A 220 -9.46 -10.96 -0.14
N MET A 221 -8.74 -11.35 0.92
CA MET A 221 -7.30 -11.07 1.06
C MET A 221 -6.43 -11.85 0.07
N SER A 222 -6.94 -12.92 -0.54
CA SER A 222 -6.24 -13.71 -1.54
C SER A 222 -6.45 -13.21 -2.97
N CYS A 223 -7.24 -12.16 -3.20
CA CYS A 223 -7.57 -11.72 -4.55
C CYS A 223 -6.55 -10.73 -5.14
N ARG A 224 -6.61 -10.53 -6.46
CA ARG A 224 -5.89 -9.46 -7.17
C ARG A 224 -6.66 -8.16 -7.04
N ARG A 225 -6.25 -7.35 -6.06
CA ARG A 225 -7.04 -6.20 -5.59
C ARG A 225 -7.36 -5.18 -6.68
N ASP A 226 -6.38 -4.86 -7.51
CA ASP A 226 -6.48 -3.92 -8.63
C ASP A 226 -7.51 -4.37 -9.67
N VAL A 227 -7.51 -5.66 -10.00
CA VAL A 227 -8.46 -6.26 -10.95
C VAL A 227 -9.85 -6.36 -10.33
N ILE A 228 -9.95 -6.90 -9.11
CA ILE A 228 -11.23 -7.16 -8.46
C ILE A 228 -11.96 -5.86 -8.07
N PHE A 229 -11.24 -4.81 -7.72
CA PHE A 229 -11.85 -3.50 -7.46
C PHE A 229 -12.71 -3.04 -8.65
N GLU A 230 -12.20 -3.15 -9.87
CA GLU A 230 -12.93 -2.74 -11.07
C GLU A 230 -14.05 -3.71 -11.43
N THR A 231 -13.80 -5.02 -11.44
CA THR A 231 -14.81 -6.02 -11.86
C THR A 231 -15.94 -6.20 -10.85
N SER A 232 -15.70 -5.90 -9.57
CA SER A 232 -16.72 -6.01 -8.51
C SER A 232 -17.92 -5.08 -8.67
N LYS A 233 -17.81 -4.02 -9.50
CA LYS A 233 -18.88 -3.05 -9.73
C LYS A 233 -20.11 -3.67 -10.41
N GLU A 234 -19.93 -4.78 -11.12
CA GLU A 234 -21.01 -5.52 -11.81
C GLU A 234 -21.59 -6.64 -10.94
N GLU A 235 -21.03 -6.86 -9.76
CA GLU A 235 -21.32 -8.01 -8.89
C GLU A 235 -22.25 -7.66 -7.71
N SER A 236 -22.96 -8.66 -7.19
CA SER A 236 -23.90 -8.47 -6.08
C SER A 236 -23.27 -8.57 -4.68
N TRP A 237 -22.18 -9.32 -4.55
CA TRP A 237 -21.55 -9.62 -3.27
C TRP A 237 -21.12 -8.39 -2.46
N PRO A 238 -20.67 -7.26 -3.04
CA PRO A 238 -20.30 -6.10 -2.24
C PRO A 238 -21.49 -5.57 -1.42
N PHE A 239 -22.68 -5.58 -2.02
CA PHE A 239 -23.91 -5.13 -1.36
C PHE A 239 -24.41 -6.13 -0.32
N SER A 240 -24.37 -7.44 -0.62
CA SER A 240 -24.74 -8.47 0.36
C SER A 240 -23.86 -8.43 1.61
N ILE A 241 -22.54 -8.27 1.44
CA ILE A 241 -21.62 -8.12 2.58
C ILE A 241 -21.88 -6.82 3.35
N HIS A 242 -22.14 -5.70 2.65
CA HIS A 242 -22.48 -4.43 3.28
C HIS A 242 -23.71 -4.56 4.19
N LYS A 243 -24.80 -5.10 3.64
CA LYS A 243 -26.06 -5.27 4.37
C LYS A 243 -25.89 -6.17 5.60
N ALA A 244 -25.27 -7.34 5.41
CA ALA A 244 -25.02 -8.28 6.50
C ALA A 244 -24.15 -7.68 7.62
N LEU A 245 -23.08 -6.95 7.26
CA LEU A 245 -22.23 -6.28 8.25
C LEU A 245 -22.93 -5.12 8.94
N SER A 246 -23.75 -4.35 8.22
CA SER A 246 -24.57 -3.29 8.81
C SER A 246 -25.54 -3.84 9.85
N ASP A 247 -26.19 -4.97 9.57
CA ASP A 247 -27.10 -5.64 10.50
C ASP A 247 -26.36 -6.20 11.72
N ILE A 248 -25.20 -6.83 11.52
CA ILE A 248 -24.39 -7.39 12.60
C ILE A 248 -23.84 -6.29 13.51
N LEU A 249 -23.15 -5.30 12.95
CA LEU A 249 -22.45 -4.26 13.71
C LEU A 249 -23.41 -3.21 14.28
N GLY A 250 -24.59 -3.04 13.68
CA GLY A 250 -25.69 -2.22 14.23
C GLY A 250 -26.42 -2.90 15.39
N SER A 251 -26.24 -4.22 15.58
CA SER A 251 -26.88 -5.00 16.63
C SER A 251 -26.07 -5.02 17.94
N LYS A 252 -26.74 -5.37 19.04
CA LYS A 252 -26.10 -5.55 20.35
C LYS A 252 -25.42 -6.93 20.41
N ILE A 253 -24.13 -6.97 20.09
CA ILE A 253 -23.34 -8.22 19.98
C ILE A 253 -22.18 -8.30 20.98
N GLY A 254 -21.67 -9.52 21.21
CA GLY A 254 -20.51 -9.78 22.05
C GLY A 254 -19.17 -9.72 21.31
N LYS A 255 -18.04 -9.84 22.04
CA LYS A 255 -16.67 -9.80 21.47
C LYS A 255 -16.46 -10.81 20.34
N CYS A 256 -16.81 -12.09 20.57
CA CYS A 256 -16.59 -13.17 19.60
C CYS A 256 -17.33 -12.96 18.25
N GLN A 257 -18.36 -12.13 18.25
CA GLN A 257 -19.17 -11.80 17.07
C GLN A 257 -18.68 -10.51 16.40
N ARG A 258 -18.32 -9.51 17.21
CA ARG A 258 -17.87 -8.19 16.75
C ARG A 258 -16.50 -8.25 16.08
N ASP A 259 -15.55 -8.98 16.66
CA ASP A 259 -14.18 -9.05 16.18
C ASP A 259 -14.08 -9.54 14.72
N PRO A 260 -14.69 -10.68 14.33
CA PRO A 260 -14.64 -11.13 12.94
C PRO A 260 -15.40 -10.20 11.98
N ALA A 261 -16.48 -9.56 12.43
CA ALA A 261 -17.23 -8.59 11.60
C ALA A 261 -16.42 -7.31 11.32
N LEU A 262 -15.72 -6.76 12.32
CA LEU A 262 -14.83 -5.60 12.12
C LEU A 262 -13.64 -5.93 11.22
N LYS A 263 -13.08 -7.14 11.36
CA LYS A 263 -12.01 -7.66 10.50
C LYS A 263 -12.45 -7.84 9.05
N LEU A 264 -13.70 -8.26 8.80
CA LEU A 264 -14.23 -8.32 7.44
C LEU A 264 -14.48 -6.91 6.89
N ALA A 265 -15.06 -6.02 7.69
CA ALA A 265 -15.32 -4.63 7.29
C ALA A 265 -14.03 -3.89 6.90
N SER A 266 -12.91 -4.13 7.60
CA SER A 266 -11.62 -3.54 7.25
C SER A 266 -11.12 -4.02 5.88
N VAL A 267 -11.23 -5.31 5.58
CA VAL A 267 -10.85 -5.88 4.27
C VAL A 267 -11.73 -5.35 3.15
N MET A 268 -13.04 -5.18 3.40
CA MET A 268 -13.96 -4.58 2.43
C MET A 268 -13.59 -3.13 2.12
N MET A 269 -13.29 -2.31 3.14
CA MET A 269 -12.85 -0.93 2.94
C MET A 269 -11.50 -0.85 2.24
N ASP A 270 -10.56 -1.74 2.58
CA ASP A 270 -9.23 -1.81 1.94
C ASP A 270 -9.29 -2.24 0.48
N LEU A 271 -10.29 -3.04 0.10
CA LEU A 271 -10.51 -3.49 -1.27
C LEU A 271 -11.36 -2.51 -2.10
N LEU A 272 -12.42 -1.94 -1.54
CA LEU A 272 -13.45 -1.18 -2.27
C LEU A 272 -13.52 0.31 -1.93
N GLY A 273 -12.69 0.79 -1.00
CA GLY A 273 -12.69 2.18 -0.57
C GLY A 273 -13.76 2.50 0.47
N ALA A 274 -13.80 3.78 0.88
CA ALA A 274 -14.77 4.26 1.86
C ALA A 274 -16.18 4.35 1.28
N GLU A 275 -16.29 4.59 -0.01
CA GLU A 275 -17.54 4.74 -0.77
C GLU A 275 -18.44 3.52 -0.64
N TRP A 276 -17.85 2.32 -0.55
CA TRP A 276 -18.59 1.08 -0.31
C TRP A 276 -19.45 1.16 0.96
N THR A 277 -18.97 1.82 2.01
CA THR A 277 -19.74 1.97 3.26
C THR A 277 -21.00 2.83 3.09
N LEU A 278 -21.05 3.64 2.02
CA LEU A 278 -22.14 4.54 1.67
C LEU A 278 -23.18 3.90 0.71
N SER A 279 -23.14 2.58 0.54
CA SER A 279 -24.01 1.86 -0.41
C SER A 279 -25.51 1.93 -0.08
N ASP A 280 -25.88 2.28 1.17
CA ASP A 280 -27.27 2.50 1.56
C ASP A 280 -27.79 3.83 0.97
N LYS A 281 -28.75 3.74 0.05
CA LYS A 281 -29.33 4.92 -0.62
C LYS A 281 -30.20 5.79 0.30
N GLU A 282 -30.80 5.22 1.34
CA GLU A 282 -31.67 5.95 2.26
C GLU A 282 -30.87 6.60 3.38
N LYS A 283 -29.84 5.90 3.88
CA LYS A 283 -29.04 6.33 5.04
C LYS A 283 -27.54 6.13 4.79
N PRO A 284 -26.95 6.79 3.77
CA PRO A 284 -25.59 6.50 3.31
C PRO A 284 -24.53 6.66 4.41
N LYS A 285 -24.70 7.64 5.31
CA LYS A 285 -23.68 7.96 6.32
C LYS A 285 -23.67 7.01 7.52
N VAL A 286 -24.77 6.30 7.79
CA VAL A 286 -24.97 5.61 9.08
C VAL A 286 -23.91 4.53 9.31
N PHE A 287 -23.69 3.67 8.31
CA PHE A 287 -22.73 2.58 8.43
C PHE A 287 -21.29 3.08 8.50
N PHE A 288 -20.93 4.10 7.69
CA PHE A 288 -19.63 4.75 7.74
C PHE A 288 -19.30 5.32 9.12
N LEU A 289 -20.21 6.12 9.68
CA LEU A 289 -20.04 6.74 11.00
C LEU A 289 -19.97 5.68 12.12
N LEU A 290 -20.78 4.62 12.02
CA LEU A 290 -20.76 3.50 12.95
C LEU A 290 -19.40 2.79 12.96
N LEU A 291 -18.83 2.50 11.78
CA LEU A 291 -17.52 1.84 11.68
C LEU A 291 -16.41 2.66 12.33
N ILE A 292 -16.39 3.98 12.12
CA ILE A 292 -15.39 4.86 12.76
C ILE A 292 -15.53 4.82 14.28
N GLN A 293 -16.76 4.88 14.79
CA GLN A 293 -17.02 4.82 16.23
C GLN A 293 -16.59 3.48 16.83
N LEU A 294 -16.98 2.37 16.22
CA LEU A 294 -16.63 1.02 16.70
C LEU A 294 -15.12 0.77 16.64
N ALA A 295 -14.46 1.12 15.53
CA ALA A 295 -13.02 1.01 15.39
C ALA A 295 -12.28 1.88 16.42
N SER A 296 -12.75 3.10 16.66
CA SER A 296 -12.18 4.00 17.68
C SER A 296 -12.31 3.43 19.09
N ILE A 297 -13.50 2.88 19.43
CA ILE A 297 -13.73 2.24 20.74
C ILE A 297 -12.82 1.03 20.90
N GLU A 298 -12.71 0.17 19.88
CA GLU A 298 -11.89 -1.03 19.94
C GLU A 298 -10.41 -0.70 20.11
N VAL A 299 -9.89 0.26 19.34
CA VAL A 299 -8.50 0.75 19.51
C VAL A 299 -8.25 1.20 20.94
N ARG A 300 -9.15 2.00 21.52
CA ARG A 300 -9.03 2.42 22.93
C ARG A 300 -9.04 1.23 23.88
N MET A 301 -10.03 0.35 23.74
CA MET A 301 -10.16 -0.83 24.58
C MET A 301 -8.93 -1.75 24.51
N GLN A 302 -8.24 -1.79 23.36
CA GLN A 302 -7.06 -2.61 23.19
C GLN A 302 -5.76 -1.96 23.63
N LEU A 303 -5.64 -0.63 23.55
CA LEU A 303 -4.38 0.06 23.81
C LEU A 303 -4.32 0.76 25.17
N GLU A 304 -5.43 1.32 25.64
CA GLU A 304 -5.45 2.21 26.81
C GLU A 304 -4.98 1.48 28.08
N GLY A 305 -3.84 1.92 28.62
CA GLY A 305 -3.24 1.37 29.85
C GLY A 305 -2.64 -0.04 29.74
N LYS A 306 -2.56 -0.63 28.54
CA LYS A 306 -2.03 -2.00 28.34
C LYS A 306 -0.54 -2.01 27.98
N GLN A 307 0.14 -3.09 28.34
CA GLN A 307 1.53 -3.34 27.93
C GLN A 307 1.59 -3.90 26.51
N LEU A 308 2.67 -3.63 25.77
CA LEU A 308 2.86 -4.08 24.40
C LEU A 308 2.62 -5.58 24.23
N LYS A 309 3.15 -6.43 25.12
CA LYS A 309 2.93 -7.89 25.06
C LYS A 309 1.46 -8.30 25.10
N THR A 310 0.63 -7.59 25.88
CA THR A 310 -0.82 -7.84 25.95
C THR A 310 -1.52 -7.33 24.70
N VAL A 311 -1.07 -6.21 24.15
CA VAL A 311 -1.57 -5.64 22.88
C VAL A 311 -1.33 -6.61 21.73
N MET A 312 -0.15 -7.23 21.66
CA MET A 312 0.21 -8.18 20.60
C MET A 312 -0.73 -9.39 20.50
N ALA A 313 -1.44 -9.76 21.57
CA ALA A 313 -2.41 -10.85 21.55
C ALA A 313 -3.65 -10.57 20.69
N ASN A 314 -3.96 -9.29 20.39
CA ASN A 314 -5.10 -8.90 19.55
C ASN A 314 -4.65 -8.07 18.34
N VAL A 315 -3.40 -8.22 17.90
CA VAL A 315 -2.79 -7.38 16.85
C VAL A 315 -3.63 -7.31 15.57
N ASP A 316 -4.15 -8.44 15.09
CA ASP A 316 -4.94 -8.51 13.84
C ASP A 316 -6.23 -7.68 13.90
N LEU A 317 -6.86 -7.61 15.07
CA LEU A 317 -8.06 -6.78 15.28
C LEU A 317 -7.69 -5.31 15.29
N ILE A 318 -6.61 -4.96 15.99
CA ILE A 318 -6.15 -3.57 16.12
C ILE A 318 -5.74 -3.02 14.76
N THR A 319 -4.97 -3.79 13.98
CA THR A 319 -4.57 -3.39 12.62
C THR A 319 -5.77 -3.28 11.69
N SER A 320 -6.79 -4.14 11.84
CA SER A 320 -8.05 -4.02 11.10
C SER A 320 -8.77 -2.71 11.43
N CYS A 321 -8.82 -2.33 12.71
CA CYS A 321 -9.37 -1.04 13.11
C CYS A 321 -8.53 0.13 12.59
N PHE A 322 -7.19 0.02 12.54
CA PHE A 322 -6.33 1.06 11.95
C PHE A 322 -6.65 1.28 10.47
N ILE A 323 -6.83 0.20 9.69
CA ILE A 323 -7.24 0.29 8.28
C ILE A 323 -8.55 1.05 8.12
N ILE A 324 -9.58 0.71 8.92
CA ILE A 324 -10.87 1.41 8.92
C ILE A 324 -10.67 2.91 9.18
N LEU A 325 -9.87 3.26 10.19
CA LEU A 325 -9.63 4.66 10.58
C LEU A 325 -8.83 5.42 9.52
N GLU A 326 -7.79 4.82 8.93
CA GLU A 326 -6.96 5.44 7.90
C GLU A 326 -7.78 5.77 6.64
N ILE A 327 -8.54 4.80 6.15
CA ILE A 327 -9.38 4.96 4.96
C ILE A 327 -10.47 6.00 5.23
N SER A 328 -11.11 5.94 6.39
CA SER A 328 -12.13 6.92 6.78
C SER A 328 -11.58 8.34 6.89
N LEU A 329 -10.41 8.51 7.52
CA LEU A 329 -9.77 9.82 7.64
C LEU A 329 -9.44 10.40 6.27
N THR A 330 -8.86 9.58 5.39
CA THR A 330 -8.53 9.97 4.02
C THR A 330 -9.77 10.43 3.25
N TYR A 331 -10.88 9.70 3.40
CA TYR A 331 -12.14 10.01 2.71
C TYR A 331 -12.80 11.30 3.21
N ILE A 332 -12.84 11.54 4.53
CA ILE A 332 -13.48 12.73 5.12
C ILE A 332 -12.88 14.04 4.57
N ILE A 333 -11.62 14.05 4.17
CA ILE A 333 -10.92 15.25 3.69
C ILE A 333 -11.28 15.60 2.25
N THR A 334 -11.80 14.64 1.47
CA THR A 334 -12.17 14.88 0.06
C THR A 334 -13.35 15.84 -0.09
N ASP A 335 -13.96 16.28 1.01
CA ASP A 335 -15.13 17.16 1.09
C ASP A 335 -16.35 16.64 0.29
N GLN A 336 -16.36 15.34 -0.01
CA GLN A 336 -17.46 14.66 -0.68
C GLN A 336 -18.59 14.26 0.28
N LEU A 337 -18.34 14.34 1.59
CA LEU A 337 -19.27 13.93 2.64
C LEU A 337 -19.75 15.15 3.44
N ASP A 338 -21.00 15.56 3.20
CA ASP A 338 -21.64 16.59 4.01
C ASP A 338 -21.96 16.02 5.40
N LEU A 339 -21.36 16.55 6.46
CA LEU A 339 -21.55 16.09 7.84
C LEU A 339 -22.20 17.18 8.69
N GLU A 340 -23.23 16.81 9.44
CA GLU A 340 -23.86 17.70 10.41
C GLU A 340 -22.90 18.02 11.57
N GLU A 341 -23.09 19.16 12.22
CA GLU A 341 -22.21 19.60 13.33
C GLU A 341 -22.14 18.57 14.47
N LYS A 342 -23.27 17.90 14.76
CA LYS A 342 -23.32 16.83 15.77
C LYS A 342 -22.53 15.60 15.35
N GLU A 343 -22.57 15.24 14.07
CA GLU A 343 -21.81 14.11 13.52
C GLU A 343 -20.30 14.42 13.58
N LYS A 344 -19.90 15.62 13.15
CA LYS A 344 -18.52 16.12 13.26
C LYS A 344 -18.00 16.05 14.69
N GLN A 345 -18.77 16.56 15.65
CA GLN A 345 -18.38 16.54 17.07
C GLN A 345 -18.26 15.11 17.62
N SER A 346 -19.17 14.21 17.24
CA SER A 346 -19.15 12.81 17.64
C SER A 346 -17.92 12.08 17.11
N LEU A 347 -17.65 12.20 15.80
CA LEU A 347 -16.47 11.64 15.15
C LEU A 347 -15.19 12.15 15.78
N TYR A 348 -15.08 13.47 15.95
CA TYR A 348 -13.91 14.09 16.56
C TYR A 348 -13.63 13.55 17.97
N THR A 349 -14.68 13.38 18.78
CA THR A 349 -14.54 12.85 20.15
C THR A 349 -14.08 11.40 20.15
N ALA A 350 -14.63 10.56 19.28
CA ALA A 350 -14.25 9.15 19.15
C ALA A 350 -12.79 9.01 18.69
N LEU A 351 -12.43 9.69 17.60
CA LEU A 351 -11.09 9.68 17.02
C LEU A 351 -10.05 10.20 18.02
N LYS A 352 -10.31 11.35 18.67
CA LYS A 352 -9.42 11.91 19.69
C LYS A 352 -9.13 10.92 20.81
N GLY A 353 -10.14 10.17 21.25
CA GLY A 353 -9.95 9.12 22.27
C GLY A 353 -9.05 7.98 21.77
N ALA A 354 -9.27 7.50 20.54
CA ALA A 354 -8.45 6.44 19.93
C ALA A 354 -7.00 6.86 19.75
N PHE A 355 -6.77 8.06 19.21
CA PHE A 355 -5.43 8.59 19.00
C PHE A 355 -4.72 8.94 20.32
N ALA A 356 -5.44 9.31 21.38
CA ALA A 356 -4.85 9.43 22.71
C ALA A 356 -4.28 8.09 23.21
N ALA A 357 -4.99 6.98 22.98
CA ALA A 357 -4.52 5.64 23.35
C ALA A 357 -3.32 5.19 22.50
N ILE A 358 -3.32 5.50 21.20
CA ILE A 358 -2.18 5.27 20.28
C ILE A 358 -0.94 6.03 20.75
N ILE A 359 -1.06 7.33 21.06
CA ILE A 359 0.04 8.14 21.59
C ILE A 359 0.51 7.60 22.94
N GLY A 360 -0.42 7.13 23.78
CA GLY A 360 -0.11 6.47 25.05
C GLY A 360 0.75 5.22 24.88
N LEU A 361 0.41 4.35 23.92
CA LEU A 361 1.23 3.18 23.58
C LEU A 361 2.62 3.59 23.11
N LEU A 362 2.73 4.51 22.13
CA LEU A 362 4.03 4.96 21.62
C LEU A 362 4.88 5.62 22.72
N THR A 363 4.26 6.33 23.65
CA THR A 363 4.94 6.92 24.82
C THR A 363 5.46 5.86 25.79
N ALA A 364 4.75 4.74 25.94
CA ALA A 364 5.22 3.63 26.76
C ALA A 364 6.38 2.90 26.07
N VAL A 365 6.25 2.64 24.77
CA VAL A 365 7.25 1.93 23.97
C VAL A 365 8.53 2.75 23.81
N SER A 366 8.45 4.07 23.67
CA SER A 366 9.63 4.94 23.56
C SER A 366 10.54 4.94 24.79
N LYS A 367 10.05 4.42 25.93
CA LYS A 367 10.81 4.27 27.18
C LYS A 367 11.36 2.85 27.36
N MET A 368 11.01 1.93 26.49
CA MET A 368 11.52 0.56 26.50
C MET A 368 12.94 0.52 25.91
N LYS A 369 13.66 -0.58 26.15
CA LYS A 369 14.86 -0.89 25.36
C LYS A 369 14.45 -1.21 23.92
N ASP A 370 15.39 -1.10 23.00
CA ASP A 370 15.16 -1.38 21.58
C ASP A 370 14.43 -2.71 21.38
N LEU A 371 13.36 -2.65 20.61
CA LEU A 371 12.54 -3.81 20.29
C LEU A 371 13.35 -4.75 19.39
N THR A 372 13.47 -6.01 19.80
CA THR A 372 14.20 -7.05 19.05
C THR A 372 13.27 -7.96 18.26
N ASP A 373 12.00 -8.08 18.69
CA ASP A 373 11.00 -8.88 18.00
C ASP A 373 10.51 -8.15 16.74
N ILE A 374 10.64 -8.81 15.58
CA ILE A 374 10.27 -8.25 14.28
C ILE A 374 8.76 -7.97 14.16
N LYS A 375 7.91 -8.80 14.75
CA LYS A 375 6.45 -8.61 14.71
C LYS A 375 6.05 -7.39 15.53
N GLU A 376 6.68 -7.19 16.70
CA GLU A 376 6.49 -5.99 17.49
C GLU A 376 6.92 -4.73 16.72
N ARG A 377 8.09 -4.76 16.07
CA ARG A 377 8.57 -3.62 15.27
C ARG A 377 7.65 -3.27 14.10
N VAL A 378 7.18 -4.29 13.36
CA VAL A 378 6.22 -4.10 12.26
C VAL A 378 4.89 -3.54 12.78
N PHE A 379 4.41 -4.01 13.93
CA PHE A 379 3.22 -3.46 14.56
C PHE A 379 3.41 -1.98 14.95
N ILE A 380 4.55 -1.61 15.52
CA ILE A 380 4.84 -0.20 15.82
C ILE A 380 4.86 0.66 14.55
N CYS A 381 5.32 0.13 13.40
CA CYS A 381 5.20 0.84 12.12
C CYS A 381 3.73 1.12 11.76
N ALA A 382 2.84 0.15 11.96
CA ALA A 382 1.40 0.35 11.74
C ALA A 382 0.80 1.39 12.71
N VAL A 383 1.24 1.40 13.98
CA VAL A 383 0.82 2.40 14.98
C VAL A 383 1.28 3.82 14.58
N VAL A 384 2.52 3.98 14.11
CA VAL A 384 3.02 5.27 13.64
C VAL A 384 2.31 5.70 12.36
N ARG A 385 2.04 4.78 11.44
CA ARG A 385 1.32 5.03 10.19
C ARG A 385 -0.09 5.59 10.42
N VAL A 386 -0.90 4.94 11.26
CA VAL A 386 -2.26 5.42 11.55
C VAL A 386 -2.22 6.78 12.26
N LEU A 387 -1.24 7.01 13.15
CA LEU A 387 -1.04 8.30 13.79
C LEU A 387 -0.63 9.38 12.79
N ALA A 388 0.20 9.06 11.80
CA ALA A 388 0.58 9.98 10.74
C ALA A 388 -0.65 10.41 9.93
N ALA A 389 -1.57 9.49 9.61
CA ALA A 389 -2.82 9.82 8.92
C ALA A 389 -3.67 10.82 9.72
N TRP A 390 -3.73 10.68 11.05
CA TRP A 390 -4.41 11.64 11.92
C TRP A 390 -3.71 13.00 12.00
N LEU A 391 -2.38 13.01 12.21
CA LEU A 391 -1.59 14.23 12.31
C LEU A 391 -1.52 15.01 11.00
N ALA A 392 -1.75 14.36 9.86
CA ALA A 392 -1.92 15.04 8.58
C ALA A 392 -3.17 15.94 8.55
N GLN A 393 -4.12 15.74 9.47
CA GLN A 393 -5.40 16.49 9.49
C GLN A 393 -5.61 17.30 10.76
N GLU A 394 -5.13 16.81 11.90
CA GLU A 394 -5.36 17.41 13.20
C GLU A 394 -4.06 17.43 14.02
N THR A 395 -3.35 18.55 13.95
CA THR A 395 -2.14 18.80 14.74
C THR A 395 -2.37 19.63 16.01
N LYS A 396 -3.57 20.20 16.19
CA LYS A 396 -3.89 21.07 17.35
C LYS A 396 -4.24 20.24 18.57
N ALA A 397 -4.91 19.11 18.39
CA ALA A 397 -5.24 18.21 19.48
C ALA A 397 -3.97 17.56 20.06
N MET A 398 -3.89 17.47 21.40
CA MET A 398 -2.86 16.70 22.10
C MET A 398 -1.41 17.10 21.78
N ARG A 399 -1.17 18.35 21.36
CA ARG A 399 0.17 18.86 21.02
C ARG A 399 1.27 18.48 22.02
N PRO A 400 1.11 18.69 23.34
CA PRO A 400 2.17 18.34 24.29
C PRO A 400 2.53 16.85 24.26
N GLN A 401 1.52 15.98 24.10
CA GLN A 401 1.72 14.54 24.01
C GLN A 401 2.37 14.14 22.69
N VAL A 402 1.95 14.76 21.58
CA VAL A 402 2.55 14.56 20.25
C VAL A 402 4.02 14.94 20.28
N TYR A 403 4.36 16.13 20.79
CA TYR A 403 5.74 16.60 20.87
C TYR A 403 6.61 15.69 21.74
N ALA A 404 6.07 15.17 22.85
CA ALA A 404 6.79 14.26 23.73
C ALA A 404 7.18 12.94 23.04
N VAL A 405 6.35 12.46 22.11
CA VAL A 405 6.59 11.19 21.40
C VAL A 405 7.21 11.36 20.01
N LEU A 406 7.17 12.58 19.44
CA LEU A 406 7.71 12.90 18.12
C LEU A 406 9.15 12.41 17.89
N PRO A 407 10.10 12.54 18.84
CA PRO A 407 11.43 11.94 18.70
C PRO A 407 11.45 10.45 18.32
N TYR A 408 10.59 9.66 18.97
CA TYR A 408 10.50 8.24 18.74
C TYR A 408 9.84 7.94 17.38
N ILE A 409 8.80 8.71 17.03
CA ILE A 409 8.15 8.65 15.70
C ILE A 409 9.17 8.88 14.59
N LEU A 410 10.02 9.92 14.72
CA LEU A 410 11.07 10.22 13.73
C LEU A 410 12.08 9.08 13.62
N THR A 411 12.46 8.47 14.75
CA THR A 411 13.39 7.33 14.76
C THR A 411 12.82 6.16 13.95
N VAL A 412 11.59 5.74 14.25
CA VAL A 412 10.91 4.65 13.52
C VAL A 412 10.75 4.99 12.02
N ALA A 413 10.34 6.22 11.71
CA ALA A 413 10.17 6.67 10.33
C ALA A 413 11.49 6.65 9.54
N ASN A 414 12.56 7.15 10.13
CA ASN A 414 13.87 7.23 9.49
C ASN A 414 14.50 5.84 9.32
N ASP A 415 14.40 4.98 10.33
CA ASP A 415 14.93 3.61 10.26
C ASP A 415 14.27 2.80 9.15
N THR A 416 12.93 2.91 9.02
CA THR A 416 12.18 2.23 7.96
C THR A 416 12.49 2.79 6.58
N PHE A 417 12.64 4.11 6.44
CA PHE A 417 13.12 4.73 5.21
C PHE A 417 14.49 4.18 4.78
N TYR A 418 15.46 4.12 5.69
CA TYR A 418 16.79 3.60 5.37
C TYR A 418 16.76 2.12 5.02
N ALA A 419 15.99 1.30 5.75
CA ALA A 419 15.81 -0.12 5.44
C ALA A 419 15.21 -0.31 4.04
N TYR A 420 14.13 0.42 3.73
CA TYR A 420 13.47 0.40 2.43
C TYR A 420 14.40 0.84 1.29
N ARG A 421 15.04 2.00 1.43
CA ARG A 421 15.99 2.55 0.46
C ARG A 421 17.14 1.59 0.20
N ASN A 422 17.77 1.06 1.24
CA ASN A 422 18.94 0.19 1.11
C ASN A 422 18.58 -1.11 0.39
N ARG A 423 17.42 -1.70 0.69
CA ARG A 423 16.91 -2.86 -0.04
C ARG A 423 16.69 -2.53 -1.52
N LYS A 424 15.97 -1.46 -1.84
CA LYS A 424 15.68 -1.07 -3.23
C LYS A 424 16.94 -0.77 -4.03
N LEU A 425 17.94 -0.15 -3.41
CA LEU A 425 19.25 0.07 -4.04
C LEU A 425 20.01 -1.24 -4.27
N ALA A 426 19.96 -2.18 -3.32
CA ALA A 426 20.57 -3.51 -3.47
C ALA A 426 19.89 -4.34 -4.57
N GLU A 427 18.56 -4.32 -4.65
CA GLU A 427 17.77 -4.93 -5.74
C GLU A 427 18.18 -4.35 -7.10
N LYS A 428 18.27 -3.02 -7.22
CA LYS A 428 18.69 -2.32 -8.45
C LYS A 428 20.15 -2.60 -8.84
N ALA A 429 21.05 -2.76 -7.86
CA ALA A 429 22.44 -3.12 -8.11
C ALA A 429 22.55 -4.56 -8.65
N LYS A 430 21.74 -5.50 -8.13
CA LYS A 430 21.67 -6.88 -8.62
C LYS A 430 21.07 -6.98 -10.02
N THR A 431 20.00 -6.23 -10.32
CA THR A 431 19.42 -6.24 -11.69
C THR A 431 20.36 -5.65 -12.74
N ASN A 432 21.18 -4.66 -12.38
CA ASN A 432 22.18 -4.07 -13.28
C ASN A 432 23.45 -4.94 -13.43
N SER A 433 23.72 -5.87 -12.53
CA SER A 433 24.83 -6.83 -12.64
C SER A 433 24.35 -8.12 -13.31
N LYS A 434 24.33 -8.14 -14.66
CA LYS A 434 24.13 -9.41 -15.39
C LYS A 434 25.20 -10.44 -14.94
N PRO A 435 24.85 -11.75 -14.85
CA PRO A 435 25.83 -12.78 -14.60
C PRO A 435 26.80 -12.80 -15.77
N LYS A 436 28.09 -12.57 -15.51
CA LYS A 436 29.10 -12.97 -16.48
C LYS A 436 28.99 -14.48 -16.64
N SER A 437 28.66 -14.92 -17.84
CA SER A 437 28.97 -16.28 -18.27
C SER A 437 30.49 -16.39 -18.23
N ASP A 438 31.02 -16.91 -17.12
CA ASP A 438 32.13 -17.85 -17.08
C ASP A 438 32.42 -18.23 -15.63
N GLU A 439 32.30 -19.53 -15.39
CA GLU A 439 32.88 -20.36 -14.33
C GLU A 439 33.43 -19.65 -13.08
N GLY A 440 32.76 -19.87 -11.95
CA GLY A 440 33.33 -19.67 -10.61
C GLY A 440 32.35 -19.04 -9.63
N THR A 441 31.60 -19.89 -8.92
CA THR A 441 30.87 -19.62 -7.66
C THR A 441 30.62 -18.14 -7.35
N SER A 442 29.64 -17.51 -8.01
CA SER A 442 29.04 -16.31 -7.43
C SER A 442 28.28 -16.77 -6.19
N SER A 443 28.78 -16.45 -5.00
CA SER A 443 28.02 -16.51 -3.76
C SER A 443 26.89 -15.50 -3.84
N GLY A 444 25.83 -15.86 -4.57
CA GLY A 444 24.60 -15.11 -4.71
C GLY A 444 23.79 -15.27 -3.44
N GLU A 445 24.24 -14.66 -2.34
CA GLU A 445 23.41 -14.56 -1.16
C GLU A 445 22.13 -13.79 -1.54
N PRO A 446 20.93 -14.35 -1.27
CA PRO A 446 19.67 -13.66 -1.52
C PRO A 446 19.65 -12.31 -0.80
N VAL A 447 18.99 -11.29 -1.37
CA VAL A 447 18.81 -10.03 -0.63
C VAL A 447 18.06 -10.39 0.65
N VAL A 448 18.67 -10.12 1.81
CA VAL A 448 18.02 -10.39 3.10
C VAL A 448 16.77 -9.53 3.17
N HIS A 449 15.62 -10.18 3.13
CA HIS A 449 14.32 -9.53 3.10
C HIS A 449 13.84 -9.33 4.54
N ASP A 450 14.24 -8.21 5.15
CA ASP A 450 13.71 -7.79 6.44
C ASP A 450 12.28 -7.26 6.24
N PRO A 451 11.24 -7.77 6.92
CA PRO A 451 9.88 -7.24 6.84
C PRO A 451 9.78 -5.72 7.01
N LEU A 452 10.69 -5.09 7.76
CA LEU A 452 10.71 -3.63 7.92
C LEU A 452 11.14 -2.88 6.65
N SER A 453 11.92 -3.52 5.78
CA SER A 453 12.35 -2.93 4.51
C SER A 453 11.25 -2.94 3.43
N GLU A 454 10.07 -3.47 3.75
CA GLU A 454 8.86 -3.35 2.92
C GLU A 454 8.05 -2.09 3.20
N VAL A 455 8.31 -1.40 4.32
CA VAL A 455 7.52 -0.26 4.75
C VAL A 455 8.40 0.98 4.76
N ASP A 456 7.93 2.07 4.13
CA ASP A 456 8.52 3.40 4.25
C ASP A 456 7.56 4.30 5.04
N VAL A 457 7.72 4.31 6.38
CA VAL A 457 6.85 5.09 7.26
C VAL A 457 7.16 6.59 7.15
N LEU A 458 8.39 6.97 6.81
CA LEU A 458 8.75 8.38 6.59
C LEU A 458 7.90 8.99 5.49
N ARG A 459 7.73 8.28 4.36
CA ARG A 459 6.87 8.74 3.25
C ARG A 459 5.44 9.02 3.70
N LEU A 460 4.89 8.15 4.55
CA LEU A 460 3.53 8.28 5.09
C LEU A 460 3.43 9.41 6.15
N LEU A 461 4.54 9.75 6.80
CA LEU A 461 4.63 10.83 7.78
C LEU A 461 4.79 12.23 7.15
N LEU A 462 5.23 12.33 5.89
CA LEU A 462 5.53 13.62 5.24
C LEU A 462 4.38 14.65 5.30
N PRO A 463 3.10 14.28 5.08
CA PRO A 463 2.00 15.24 5.21
C PRO A 463 1.89 15.82 6.62
N ALA A 464 2.05 15.00 7.65
CA ALA A 464 2.06 15.45 9.05
C ALA A 464 3.28 16.35 9.34
N LEU A 465 4.46 16.01 8.80
CA LEU A 465 5.66 16.85 8.95
C LEU A 465 5.47 18.25 8.35
N CYS A 466 4.66 18.40 7.31
CA CYS A 466 4.38 19.70 6.70
C CYS A 466 3.77 20.66 7.72
N TYR A 467 2.76 20.21 8.47
CA TYR A 467 2.12 20.98 9.52
C TYR A 467 3.01 21.13 10.77
N LEU A 468 3.68 20.06 11.20
CA LEU A 468 4.58 20.09 12.35
C LEU A 468 5.78 21.03 12.14
N ALA A 469 6.27 21.19 10.90
CA ALA A 469 7.32 22.15 10.58
C ALA A 469 6.87 23.61 10.79
N VAL A 470 5.58 23.91 10.70
CA VAL A 470 5.05 25.26 10.96
C VAL A 470 5.01 25.55 12.47
N GLU A 471 4.72 24.54 13.30
CA GLU A 471 4.64 24.68 14.75
C GLU A 471 6.04 24.83 15.39
N GLU A 472 6.25 25.89 16.18
CA GLU A 472 7.59 26.25 16.69
C GLU A 472 8.28 25.14 17.50
N ASP A 473 7.57 24.53 18.46
CA ASP A 473 8.14 23.50 19.32
C ASP A 473 8.40 22.18 18.57
N ALA A 474 7.49 21.79 17.68
CA ALA A 474 7.68 20.63 16.82
C ALA A 474 8.85 20.84 15.85
N ARG A 475 8.97 22.01 15.22
CA ARG A 475 10.09 22.36 14.35
C ARG A 475 11.44 22.31 15.08
N LYS A 476 11.51 22.81 16.33
CA LYS A 476 12.72 22.67 17.16
C LYS A 476 13.09 21.20 17.39
N ILE A 477 12.11 20.31 17.56
CA ILE A 477 12.34 18.87 17.67
C ILE A 477 12.86 18.32 16.33
N LEU A 478 12.24 18.64 15.20
CA LEU A 478 12.69 18.19 13.87
C LEU A 478 14.17 18.53 13.63
N LEU A 479 14.55 19.79 13.89
CA LEU A 479 15.93 20.26 13.73
C LEU A 479 16.89 19.61 14.74
N LYS A 480 16.46 19.40 16.00
CA LYS A 480 17.26 18.71 17.01
C LYS A 480 17.62 17.28 16.58
N TYR A 481 16.70 16.62 15.87
CA TYR A 481 16.88 15.26 15.35
C TYR A 481 17.40 15.25 13.90
N LYS A 482 17.87 16.38 13.38
CA LYS A 482 18.45 16.52 12.02
C LYS A 482 17.51 16.02 10.92
N GLN A 483 16.21 16.21 11.10
CA GLN A 483 15.23 15.68 10.16
C GLN A 483 15.40 16.29 8.76
N GLU A 484 15.91 17.53 8.66
CA GLU A 484 16.26 18.17 7.39
C GLU A 484 17.34 17.42 6.60
N GLU A 485 18.28 16.75 7.28
CA GLU A 485 19.30 15.90 6.62
C GLU A 485 18.62 14.66 6.02
N VAL A 486 17.77 13.98 6.79
CA VAL A 486 17.03 12.78 6.35
C VAL A 486 16.06 13.11 5.20
N LEU A 487 15.37 14.25 5.29
CA LEU A 487 14.49 14.73 4.23
C LEU A 487 15.26 15.02 2.93
N PHE A 488 16.46 15.59 3.02
CA PHE A 488 17.30 15.78 1.83
C PHE A 488 17.77 14.45 1.22
N GLU A 489 18.09 13.45 2.04
CA GLU A 489 18.40 12.11 1.56
C GLU A 489 17.20 11.43 0.91
N CYS A 490 16.00 11.59 1.49
CA CYS A 490 14.74 11.13 0.92
C CYS A 490 14.44 11.77 -0.43
N LEU A 491 14.57 13.09 -0.53
CA LEU A 491 14.45 13.84 -1.79
C LEU A 491 15.44 13.31 -2.85
N SER A 492 16.69 13.09 -2.45
CA SER A 492 17.75 12.59 -3.34
C SER A 492 17.47 11.16 -3.81
N TYR A 493 16.97 10.29 -2.92
CA TYR A 493 16.59 8.92 -3.26
C TYR A 493 15.46 8.87 -4.29
N HIS A 494 14.35 9.57 -4.04
CA HIS A 494 13.20 9.59 -4.95
C HIS A 494 13.55 10.23 -6.30
N TRP A 495 14.47 11.20 -6.32
CA TRP A 495 14.98 11.72 -7.57
C TRP A 495 15.66 10.66 -8.44
N THR A 496 16.34 9.67 -7.86
CA THR A 496 16.94 8.56 -8.63
C THR A 496 15.93 7.64 -9.30
N ILE A 497 14.66 7.70 -8.87
CA ILE A 497 13.54 6.96 -9.45
C ILE A 497 12.91 7.79 -10.57
N ILE A 498 12.62 9.08 -10.31
CA ILE A 498 11.99 9.98 -11.30
C ILE A 498 12.93 10.27 -12.48
N HIS A 499 14.21 10.51 -12.20
CA HIS A 499 15.22 10.80 -13.22
C HIS A 499 15.84 9.54 -13.86
N TYR A 500 15.20 8.38 -13.69
CA TYR A 500 15.71 7.15 -14.30
C TYR A 500 15.68 7.24 -15.84
N LYS A 501 16.86 7.20 -16.45
CA LYS A 501 17.02 7.07 -17.92
C LYS A 501 17.30 5.60 -18.23
N LYS A 502 16.41 4.93 -18.98
CA LYS A 502 16.66 3.57 -19.49
C LYS A 502 18.02 3.56 -20.23
N PRO A 503 18.96 2.64 -19.91
CA PRO A 503 20.21 2.54 -20.63
C PRO A 503 19.96 2.33 -22.13
N PRO A 504 20.74 2.96 -23.03
CA PRO A 504 20.58 2.76 -24.46
C PRO A 504 20.84 1.28 -24.81
N VAL A 505 19.88 0.63 -25.48
CA VAL A 505 20.01 -0.76 -25.91
C VAL A 505 21.16 -0.89 -26.91
N PRO A 506 22.19 -1.71 -26.64
CA PRO A 506 23.29 -1.96 -27.57
C PRO A 506 22.74 -2.42 -28.92
N ARG A 507 23.36 -1.99 -30.03
CA ARG A 507 22.89 -2.31 -31.39
C ARG A 507 22.67 -3.83 -31.60
N SER A 508 23.50 -4.67 -30.99
CA SER A 508 23.42 -6.13 -31.02
C SER A 508 22.18 -6.72 -30.34
N GLU A 509 21.57 -6.01 -29.39
CA GLU A 509 20.45 -6.51 -28.57
C GLU A 509 19.08 -5.96 -28.99
N ARG A 510 19.05 -4.99 -29.93
CA ARG A 510 17.81 -4.33 -30.38
C ARG A 510 16.76 -5.30 -30.94
N LEU A 511 17.19 -6.31 -31.69
CA LEU A 511 16.30 -7.33 -32.28
C LEU A 511 15.73 -8.30 -31.23
N LYS A 512 16.40 -8.49 -30.09
CA LYS A 512 15.89 -9.27 -28.95
C LYS A 512 14.94 -8.44 -28.10
N ALA A 513 15.28 -7.18 -27.84
CA ALA A 513 14.41 -6.25 -27.12
C ALA A 513 13.04 -6.04 -27.82
N LEU A 514 13.00 -6.10 -29.16
CA LEU A 514 11.76 -6.08 -29.94
C LEU A 514 10.85 -7.30 -29.70
N LYS A 515 11.40 -8.47 -29.32
CA LYS A 515 10.64 -9.69 -29.03
C LYS A 515 10.27 -9.84 -27.55
N GLU A 516 11.01 -9.19 -26.65
CA GLU A 516 10.77 -9.20 -25.20
C GLU A 516 9.78 -8.12 -24.76
N ALA A 517 9.38 -7.21 -25.66
CA ALA A 517 8.46 -6.12 -25.39
C ALA A 517 7.08 -6.58 -24.88
N GLU A 518 6.61 -7.77 -25.29
CA GLU A 518 5.30 -8.34 -24.88
C GLU A 518 5.26 -8.82 -23.41
N LYS A 519 6.40 -8.97 -22.72
CA LYS A 519 6.46 -9.26 -21.27
C LYS A 519 6.80 -8.03 -20.42
N GLY A 520 6.92 -6.87 -21.05
CA GLY A 520 7.38 -5.62 -20.44
C GLY A 520 6.28 -4.74 -19.85
N GLU A 521 5.01 -5.00 -20.15
CA GLU A 521 3.88 -4.13 -19.78
C GLU A 521 3.70 -4.04 -18.25
N ASP A 522 3.77 -5.16 -17.52
CA ASP A 522 3.67 -5.18 -16.05
C ASP A 522 4.84 -4.44 -15.36
N LEU A 523 6.05 -4.57 -15.91
CA LEU A 523 7.24 -3.88 -15.42
C LEU A 523 7.18 -2.37 -15.69
N GLU A 524 6.54 -1.96 -16.78
CA GLU A 524 6.33 -0.54 -17.12
C GLU A 524 5.22 0.09 -16.26
N LEU A 525 4.15 -0.65 -15.96
CA LEU A 525 3.10 -0.22 -15.03
C LEU A 525 3.65 -0.05 -13.61
N TYR A 526 4.40 -1.02 -13.09
CA TYR A 526 5.05 -0.91 -11.77
C TYR A 526 6.05 0.25 -11.71
N ALA A 527 6.82 0.46 -12.78
CA ALA A 527 7.73 1.60 -12.87
C ALA A 527 6.96 2.94 -12.89
N SER A 528 5.81 2.99 -13.55
CA SER A 528 4.94 4.18 -13.61
C SER A 528 4.35 4.53 -12.24
N GLU A 529 3.87 3.54 -11.49
CA GLU A 529 3.34 3.74 -10.13
C GLU A 529 4.45 4.19 -9.16
N ALA A 530 5.61 3.53 -9.18
CA ALA A 530 6.75 3.93 -8.35
C ALA A 530 7.23 5.37 -8.65
N MET A 531 7.14 5.81 -9.92
CA MET A 531 7.43 7.21 -10.30
C MET A 531 6.35 8.19 -9.80
N LYS A 532 5.07 7.80 -9.83
CA LYS A 532 3.98 8.61 -9.26
C LYS A 532 4.16 8.80 -7.76
N ASP A 533 4.39 7.71 -7.03
CA ASP A 533 4.64 7.74 -5.59
C ASP A 533 5.88 8.57 -5.22
N SER A 534 6.95 8.44 -6.00
CA SER A 534 8.16 9.23 -5.80
C SER A 534 7.95 10.72 -6.06
N ARG A 535 7.13 11.10 -7.05
CA ARG A 535 6.76 12.50 -7.29
C ARG A 535 6.02 13.09 -6.10
N THR A 536 5.00 12.38 -5.60
CA THR A 536 4.23 12.80 -4.43
C THR A 536 5.13 12.97 -3.20
N ALA A 537 6.00 11.99 -2.93
CA ALA A 537 6.95 12.07 -1.83
C ALA A 537 7.87 13.31 -1.94
N MET A 538 8.46 13.56 -3.12
CA MET A 538 9.31 14.73 -3.32
C MET A 538 8.56 16.05 -3.15
N VAL A 539 7.31 16.13 -3.63
CA VAL A 539 6.44 17.30 -3.42
C VAL A 539 6.23 17.56 -1.93
N SER A 540 5.87 16.53 -1.15
CA SER A 540 5.67 16.67 0.29
C SER A 540 6.97 17.04 1.02
N VAL A 541 8.12 16.46 0.64
CA VAL A 541 9.42 16.85 1.20
C VAL A 541 9.74 18.33 0.92
N CYS A 542 9.50 18.79 -0.32
CA CYS A 542 9.70 20.20 -0.67
C CYS A 542 8.84 21.12 0.21
N ASN A 543 7.58 20.77 0.49
CA ASN A 543 6.72 21.55 1.38
C ASN A 543 7.28 21.68 2.81
N VAL A 544 7.74 20.56 3.39
CA VAL A 544 8.39 20.58 4.71
C VAL A 544 9.64 21.48 4.70
N LEU A 545 10.50 21.33 3.68
CA LEU A 545 11.73 22.10 3.56
C LEU A 545 11.48 23.59 3.27
N MET A 546 10.42 23.94 2.54
CA MET A 546 10.00 25.34 2.33
C MET A 546 9.59 25.98 3.66
N ASN A 547 8.79 25.29 4.47
CA ASN A 547 8.41 25.77 5.81
C ASN A 547 9.64 26.02 6.69
N ILE A 548 10.59 25.08 6.73
CA ILE A 548 11.84 25.27 7.48
C ILE A 548 12.66 26.44 6.90
N THR A 549 12.76 26.55 5.58
CA THR A 549 13.49 27.64 4.89
C THR A 549 12.97 29.02 5.28
N VAL A 550 11.65 29.17 5.34
CA VAL A 550 10.98 30.43 5.67
C VAL A 550 11.06 30.73 7.17
N LEU A 551 10.86 29.73 8.02
CA LEU A 551 10.72 29.93 9.47
C LEU A 551 12.06 29.93 10.22
N GLU A 552 13.13 29.36 9.64
CA GLU A 552 14.46 29.24 10.26
C GLU A 552 15.57 29.86 9.38
N PRO A 553 15.44 31.14 8.95
CA PRO A 553 16.29 31.74 7.94
C PRO A 553 17.78 31.75 8.33
N LYS A 554 18.09 32.01 9.61
CA LYS A 554 19.47 32.04 10.11
C LYS A 554 20.14 30.66 10.00
N LEU A 555 19.44 29.61 10.42
CA LEU A 555 19.94 28.24 10.33
C LEU A 555 20.18 27.86 8.87
N VAL A 556 19.25 28.20 7.99
CA VAL A 556 19.31 27.89 6.55
C VAL A 556 20.43 28.64 5.84
N GLU A 557 20.74 29.87 6.25
CA GLU A 557 21.88 30.65 5.74
C GLU A 557 23.23 29.98 6.05
N GLU A 558 23.32 29.27 7.19
CA GLU A 558 24.56 28.70 7.70
C GLU A 558 24.76 27.22 7.36
N SER A 559 23.67 26.46 7.28
CA SER A 559 23.65 24.99 7.21
C SER A 559 24.25 24.41 5.91
N PRO A 560 25.20 23.45 6.02
CA PRO A 560 25.73 22.71 4.87
C PRO A 560 24.67 21.89 4.12
N THR A 561 23.65 21.39 4.81
CA THR A 561 22.56 20.60 4.24
C THR A 561 21.75 21.44 3.26
N PHE A 562 21.36 22.65 3.66
CA PHE A 562 20.61 23.57 2.79
C PHE A 562 21.46 24.09 1.61
N VAL A 563 22.78 24.23 1.78
CA VAL A 563 23.69 24.52 0.66
C VAL A 563 23.72 23.37 -0.35
N SER A 564 23.75 22.12 0.16
CA SER A 564 23.74 20.93 -0.69
C SER A 564 22.40 20.75 -1.41
N LEU A 565 21.30 21.04 -0.72
CA LEU A 565 19.95 21.09 -1.28
C LEU A 565 19.83 22.14 -2.39
N LEU A 566 20.34 23.35 -2.18
CA LEU A 566 20.32 24.40 -3.21
C LEU A 566 21.10 23.97 -4.46
N LYS A 567 22.30 23.41 -4.29
CA LYS A 567 23.09 22.85 -5.39
C LYS A 567 22.39 21.69 -6.09
N PHE A 568 21.73 20.82 -5.33
CA PHE A 568 20.93 19.75 -5.88
C PHE A 568 19.83 20.30 -6.78
N ILE A 569 19.07 21.31 -6.34
CA ILE A 569 18.01 21.93 -7.14
C ILE A 569 18.58 22.57 -8.40
N PHE A 570 19.70 23.30 -8.30
CA PHE A 570 20.33 23.95 -9.46
C PHE A 570 20.72 22.97 -10.56
N ASN A 571 21.21 21.79 -10.18
CA ASN A 571 21.65 20.78 -11.13
C ASN A 571 20.49 19.95 -11.69
N ASN A 572 19.43 19.73 -10.91
CA ASN A 572 18.42 18.73 -11.22
C ASN A 572 17.12 19.31 -11.80
N LEU A 573 16.67 20.49 -11.36
CA LEU A 573 15.47 21.12 -11.92
C LEU A 573 15.57 21.34 -13.45
N PRO A 574 16.71 21.81 -14.00
CA PRO A 574 16.85 21.99 -15.46
C PRO A 574 16.83 20.69 -16.27
N GLU A 575 17.03 19.55 -15.61
CA GLU A 575 17.01 18.21 -16.21
C GLU A 575 15.63 17.53 -16.08
N LEU A 576 14.73 18.11 -15.29
CA LEU A 576 13.35 17.66 -15.17
C LEU A 576 12.57 18.03 -16.43
N LYS A 577 11.99 17.04 -17.10
CA LYS A 577 11.15 17.30 -18.27
C LYS A 577 9.90 18.06 -17.85
N GLN A 578 9.60 19.15 -18.54
CA GLN A 578 8.38 19.94 -18.38
C GLN A 578 7.21 19.24 -19.09
N ILE A 579 6.70 18.18 -18.46
CA ILE A 579 5.51 17.43 -18.86
C ILE A 579 4.43 17.57 -17.77
N PRO A 580 3.13 17.41 -18.08
CA PRO A 580 2.05 17.59 -17.11
C PRO A 580 2.27 16.84 -15.79
N GLU A 581 2.83 15.63 -15.86
CA GLU A 581 3.12 14.76 -14.72
C GLU A 581 4.14 15.39 -13.75
N ASN A 582 5.10 16.14 -14.26
CA ASN A 582 6.17 16.73 -13.46
C ASN A 582 5.86 18.16 -13.02
N LEU A 583 4.78 18.77 -13.51
CA LEU A 583 4.53 20.21 -13.35
C LEU A 583 4.46 20.64 -11.88
N VAL A 584 3.77 19.86 -11.05
CA VAL A 584 3.67 20.12 -9.60
C VAL A 584 5.05 20.06 -8.94
N LEU A 585 5.83 19.01 -9.21
CA LEU A 585 7.18 18.88 -8.67
C LEU A 585 8.12 19.99 -9.18
N HIS A 586 7.98 20.39 -10.44
CA HIS A 586 8.75 21.46 -11.06
C HIS A 586 8.52 22.78 -10.33
N GLY A 587 7.26 23.11 -10.05
CA GLY A 587 6.90 24.28 -9.24
C GLY A 587 7.51 24.21 -7.83
N HIS A 588 7.45 23.06 -7.17
CA HIS A 588 7.95 22.93 -5.80
C HIS A 588 9.48 23.09 -5.72
N LEU A 589 10.22 22.49 -6.65
CA LEU A 589 11.67 22.67 -6.75
C LEU A 589 12.05 24.10 -7.16
N ALA A 590 11.28 24.72 -8.05
CA ALA A 590 11.50 26.11 -8.47
C ALA A 590 11.30 27.09 -7.30
N VAL A 591 10.25 26.94 -6.50
CA VAL A 591 10.00 27.88 -5.39
C VAL A 591 10.94 27.63 -4.22
N LEU A 592 11.17 26.37 -3.84
CA LEU A 592 12.15 26.04 -2.81
C LEU A 592 13.56 26.55 -3.18
N GLY A 593 13.96 26.38 -4.43
CA GLY A 593 15.22 26.91 -4.94
C GLY A 593 15.30 28.44 -4.84
N LEU A 594 14.22 29.18 -5.13
CA LEU A 594 14.19 30.64 -5.05
C LEU A 594 14.31 31.11 -3.59
N LEU A 595 13.60 30.45 -2.67
CA LEU A 595 13.65 30.75 -1.24
C LEU A 595 15.08 30.53 -0.69
N LEU A 596 15.69 29.41 -1.04
CA LEU A 596 17.07 29.08 -0.65
C LEU A 596 18.09 30.04 -1.28
N LEU A 597 17.93 30.35 -2.57
CA LEU A 597 18.78 31.32 -3.27
C LEU A 597 18.72 32.70 -2.62
N LYS A 598 17.53 33.16 -2.24
CA LYS A 598 17.33 34.42 -1.51
C LYS A 598 18.04 34.38 -0.16
N GLN A 599 17.88 33.30 0.61
CA GLN A 599 18.46 33.18 1.94
C GLN A 599 19.99 33.03 1.92
N GLN A 600 20.54 32.37 0.90
CA GLN A 600 21.95 32.10 0.74
C GLN A 600 22.66 33.03 -0.25
N ALA A 601 22.04 34.17 -0.61
CA ALA A 601 22.53 35.09 -1.64
C ALA A 601 24.00 35.51 -1.44
N LYS A 602 24.47 35.65 -0.20
CA LYS A 602 25.87 36.01 0.13
C LYS A 602 26.90 34.95 -0.34
N ARG A 603 26.47 33.71 -0.56
CA ARG A 603 27.33 32.58 -0.99
C ARG A 603 27.33 32.40 -2.50
N VAL A 604 26.50 33.15 -3.22
CA VAL A 604 26.30 33.02 -4.67
C VAL A 604 27.40 33.74 -5.43
N LYS A 605 28.00 33.05 -6.41
CA LYS A 605 29.02 33.61 -7.30
C LYS A 605 28.39 33.90 -8.67
N LYS A 606 28.69 35.07 -9.24
CA LYS A 606 28.19 35.50 -10.56
C LYS A 606 28.56 34.55 -11.72
N ASN A 607 29.63 33.76 -11.56
CA ASN A 607 30.14 32.86 -12.60
C ASN A 607 29.58 31.43 -12.51
N ASP A 608 28.60 31.18 -11.65
CA ASP A 608 27.99 29.87 -11.52
C ASP A 608 26.88 29.67 -12.56
N PHE A 609 27.22 29.01 -13.68
CA PHE A 609 26.29 28.72 -14.78
C PHE A 609 25.10 27.83 -14.37
N SER A 610 25.22 27.08 -13.27
CA SER A 610 24.12 26.24 -12.76
C SER A 610 22.93 27.11 -12.33
N ILE A 611 23.20 28.29 -11.77
CA ILE A 611 22.19 29.29 -11.37
C ILE A 611 21.42 29.81 -12.58
N CYS A 612 22.09 30.10 -13.69
CA CYS A 612 21.43 30.56 -14.92
C CYS A 612 20.48 29.50 -15.49
N ARG A 613 20.92 28.24 -15.57
CA ARG A 613 20.06 27.13 -16.04
C ARG A 613 18.85 26.93 -15.13
N TYR A 614 19.06 27.02 -13.82
CA TYR A 614 18.02 26.95 -12.82
C TYR A 614 17.01 28.10 -12.96
N ILE A 615 17.47 29.35 -12.98
CA ILE A 615 16.61 30.52 -13.13
C ILE A 615 15.84 30.46 -14.45
N GLN A 616 16.44 29.96 -15.53
CA GLN A 616 15.73 29.74 -16.79
C GLN A 616 14.56 28.75 -16.63
N ALA A 617 14.77 27.63 -15.94
CA ALA A 617 13.72 26.65 -15.67
C ALA A 617 12.61 27.20 -14.75
N THR A 618 12.98 28.05 -13.78
CA THR A 618 12.04 28.76 -12.91
C THR A 618 11.25 29.83 -13.67
N ILE A 619 11.89 30.62 -14.53
CA ILE A 619 11.22 31.62 -15.37
C ILE A 619 10.20 30.95 -16.27
N ARG A 620 10.55 29.85 -16.95
CA ARG A 620 9.57 29.10 -17.76
C ARG A 620 8.36 28.66 -16.95
N PHE A 621 8.58 28.12 -15.75
CA PHE A 621 7.47 27.73 -14.87
C PHE A 621 6.54 28.90 -14.50
N LEU A 622 7.09 30.08 -14.24
CA LEU A 622 6.29 31.26 -13.88
C LEU A 622 5.64 31.91 -15.11
N TRP A 623 6.34 31.90 -16.25
CA TRP A 623 5.89 32.45 -17.51
C TRP A 623 4.71 31.66 -18.07
N ASP A 624 4.86 30.34 -18.23
CA ASP A 624 3.92 29.50 -18.98
C ASP A 624 2.55 29.33 -18.30
N ALA A 625 2.38 29.84 -17.07
CA ALA A 625 1.16 29.72 -16.29
C ALA A 625 -0.01 30.55 -16.85
N TYR A 626 0.25 31.70 -17.46
CA TYR A 626 -0.77 32.63 -17.96
C TYR A 626 -0.59 32.92 -19.44
N ILE A 627 -1.68 32.85 -20.20
CA ILE A 627 -1.71 33.06 -21.66
C ILE A 627 -3.04 33.70 -22.09
N ILE A 628 -3.06 34.31 -23.27
CA ILE A 628 -4.28 34.88 -23.88
C ILE A 628 -4.77 33.99 -25.03
N ASP A 629 -3.85 33.39 -25.78
CA ASP A 629 -4.14 32.65 -27.02
C ASP A 629 -5.01 31.39 -26.81
N GLU A 630 -5.11 30.89 -25.57
CA GLU A 630 -5.95 29.74 -25.21
C GLU A 630 -7.34 30.15 -24.68
N SER A 631 -7.64 31.45 -24.63
CA SER A 631 -8.98 31.96 -24.33
C SER A 631 -9.84 32.05 -25.60
N ASN A 632 -11.15 31.90 -25.43
CA ASN A 632 -12.12 32.21 -26.48
C ASN A 632 -12.22 33.72 -26.75
N ASP A 633 -11.82 34.55 -25.78
CA ASP A 633 -11.69 36.00 -25.91
C ASP A 633 -10.20 36.38 -25.95
N PRO A 634 -9.66 36.87 -27.09
CA PRO A 634 -8.25 37.23 -27.23
C PRO A 634 -7.85 38.50 -26.44
N THR A 635 -8.73 38.98 -25.56
CA THR A 635 -8.49 40.07 -24.60
C THR A 635 -8.59 39.62 -23.14
N GLU A 636 -8.75 38.32 -22.89
CA GLU A 636 -8.83 37.75 -21.54
C GLU A 636 -7.55 36.98 -21.21
N LEU A 637 -6.98 37.24 -20.03
CA LEU A 637 -5.85 36.49 -19.50
C LEU A 637 -6.35 35.26 -18.74
N VAL A 638 -5.99 34.07 -19.22
CA VAL A 638 -6.41 32.79 -18.62
C VAL A 638 -5.21 31.97 -18.18
N VAL A 639 -5.45 31.03 -17.27
CA VAL A 639 -4.46 30.00 -16.90
C VAL A 639 -4.32 29.04 -18.08
N SER A 640 -3.08 28.74 -18.47
CA SER A 640 -2.84 27.84 -19.60
C SER A 640 -3.39 26.43 -19.35
N ILE A 641 -3.80 25.73 -20.39
CA ILE A 641 -4.40 24.39 -20.34
C ILE A 641 -3.46 23.41 -19.63
N LEU A 642 -2.16 23.52 -19.87
CA LEU A 642 -1.13 22.72 -19.20
C LEU A 642 -1.17 22.86 -17.67
N TYR A 643 -1.49 24.05 -17.16
CA TYR A 643 -1.56 24.35 -15.73
C TYR A 643 -2.97 24.13 -15.17
N LYS A 644 -4.01 24.28 -16.01
CA LYS A 644 -5.42 24.32 -15.61
C LYS A 644 -5.85 23.09 -14.82
N GLU A 645 -5.41 21.89 -15.22
CA GLU A 645 -5.74 20.64 -14.50
C GLU A 645 -5.17 20.58 -13.08
N ARG A 646 -4.03 21.23 -12.82
CA ARG A 646 -3.32 21.21 -11.54
C ARG A 646 -3.27 22.57 -10.87
N TRP A 647 -4.08 23.53 -11.33
CA TRP A 647 -3.97 24.92 -10.91
C TRP A 647 -4.29 25.10 -9.42
N MET A 648 -5.21 24.32 -8.87
CA MET A 648 -5.52 24.35 -7.43
C MET A 648 -4.32 23.98 -6.55
N GLU A 649 -3.43 23.11 -7.04
CA GLU A 649 -2.19 22.74 -6.35
C GLU A 649 -1.05 23.74 -6.61
N LEU A 650 -1.10 24.47 -7.72
CA LEU A 650 -0.01 25.33 -8.20
C LEU A 650 -0.19 26.81 -7.91
N MET A 651 -1.43 27.29 -7.72
CA MET A 651 -1.75 28.71 -7.66
C MET A 651 -0.96 29.43 -6.56
N GLU A 652 -1.01 28.93 -5.33
CA GLU A 652 -0.27 29.53 -4.20
C GLU A 652 1.24 29.49 -4.44
N LEU A 653 1.73 28.41 -5.05
CA LEU A 653 3.13 28.22 -5.37
C LEU A 653 3.61 29.19 -6.46
N TRP A 654 2.77 29.46 -7.47
CA TRP A 654 3.04 30.46 -8.49
C TRP A 654 3.16 31.86 -7.89
N PHE A 655 2.22 32.25 -7.02
CA PHE A 655 2.28 33.55 -6.35
C PHE A 655 3.51 33.68 -5.45
N LEU A 656 3.81 32.65 -4.66
CA LEU A 656 5.01 32.62 -3.83
C LEU A 656 6.29 32.67 -4.68
N GLY A 657 6.30 32.01 -5.83
CA GLY A 657 7.39 32.04 -6.81
C GLY A 657 7.61 33.43 -7.39
N MET A 658 6.55 34.10 -7.86
CA MET A 658 6.62 35.48 -8.36
C MET A 658 7.17 36.46 -7.31
N GLN A 659 6.63 36.40 -6.09
CA GLN A 659 7.07 37.24 -4.97
C GLN A 659 8.53 36.96 -4.59
N THR A 660 8.92 35.69 -4.55
CA THR A 660 10.29 35.31 -4.17
C THR A 660 11.29 35.67 -5.25
N MET A 661 10.93 35.54 -6.53
CA MET A 661 11.74 35.98 -7.66
C MET A 661 12.03 37.49 -7.60
N ALA A 662 11.01 38.32 -7.38
CA ALA A 662 11.19 39.76 -7.15
C ALA A 662 12.14 40.04 -5.96
N GLY A 663 11.99 39.27 -4.87
CA GLY A 663 12.88 39.32 -3.72
C GLY A 663 14.33 38.90 -4.02
N VAL A 664 14.54 37.90 -4.87
CA VAL A 664 15.87 37.44 -5.31
C VAL A 664 16.56 38.52 -6.12
N LEU A 665 15.86 39.20 -7.04
CA LEU A 665 16.43 40.29 -7.85
C LEU A 665 17.00 41.43 -6.98
N LYS A 666 16.44 41.66 -5.80
CA LYS A 666 16.94 42.66 -4.84
C LYS A 666 18.29 42.26 -4.22
N VAL A 667 18.51 40.98 -3.96
CA VAL A 667 19.71 40.47 -3.24
C VAL A 667 20.76 39.87 -4.18
N VAL A 668 20.37 39.53 -5.42
CA VAL A 668 21.24 39.03 -6.48
C VAL A 668 21.01 39.86 -7.76
N PRO A 669 21.42 41.15 -7.81
CA PRO A 669 21.01 42.07 -8.87
C PRO A 669 21.46 41.67 -10.28
N TRP A 670 22.56 40.93 -10.43
CA TRP A 670 23.03 40.53 -11.76
C TRP A 670 22.08 39.57 -12.50
N LEU A 671 21.11 38.97 -11.80
CA LEU A 671 20.06 38.16 -12.42
C LEU A 671 19.02 39.01 -13.18
N SER A 672 18.93 40.32 -12.95
CA SER A 672 18.02 41.19 -13.69
C SER A 672 18.35 41.22 -15.18
N GLN A 673 19.64 41.28 -15.53
CA GLN A 673 20.10 41.22 -16.92
C GLN A 673 19.66 39.91 -17.57
N PHE A 674 19.84 38.78 -16.89
CA PHE A 674 19.43 37.47 -17.41
C PHE A 674 17.91 37.36 -17.58
N THR A 675 17.15 37.94 -16.65
CA THR A 675 15.67 37.96 -16.70
C THR A 675 15.16 38.86 -17.83
N LEU A 676 15.87 39.93 -18.14
CA LEU A 676 15.60 40.78 -19.30
C LEU A 676 15.95 40.07 -20.61
N GLU A 677 17.12 39.44 -20.69
CA GLU A 677 17.56 38.69 -21.88
C GLU A 677 16.67 37.49 -22.23
N SER A 678 15.89 36.97 -21.28
CA SER A 678 14.92 35.91 -21.57
C SER A 678 13.68 36.41 -22.32
N GLY A 679 13.44 37.72 -22.39
CA GLY A 679 12.25 38.32 -23.01
C GLY A 679 10.98 38.28 -22.15
N TRP A 680 11.10 37.85 -20.89
CA TRP A 680 9.92 37.61 -20.03
C TRP A 680 9.22 38.91 -19.65
N ALA A 681 10.00 39.95 -19.35
CA ALA A 681 9.47 41.25 -18.93
C ALA A 681 8.75 41.95 -20.09
N GLU A 682 9.27 41.83 -21.29
CA GLU A 682 8.67 42.31 -22.54
C GLU A 682 7.34 41.62 -22.81
N GLU A 683 7.32 40.29 -22.77
CA GLU A 683 6.10 39.51 -23.02
C GLU A 683 4.99 39.86 -22.03
N ILE A 684 5.31 40.07 -20.74
CA ILE A 684 4.31 40.53 -19.75
C ILE A 684 3.66 41.84 -20.21
N ILE A 685 4.44 42.83 -20.67
CA ILE A 685 3.89 44.09 -21.16
C ILE A 685 3.05 43.86 -22.43
N GLU A 686 3.50 43.03 -23.35
CA GLU A 686 2.78 42.74 -24.60
C GLU A 686 1.45 42.03 -24.38
N ILE A 687 1.44 41.02 -23.51
CA ILE A 687 0.23 40.33 -23.05
C ILE A 687 -0.72 41.36 -22.41
N LEU A 688 -0.26 42.10 -21.39
CA LEU A 688 -1.10 43.03 -20.65
C LEU A 688 -1.66 44.18 -21.51
N LYS A 689 -1.00 44.53 -22.63
CA LYS A 689 -1.56 45.50 -23.60
C LYS A 689 -2.81 44.99 -24.29
N LYS A 690 -2.89 43.68 -24.56
CA LYS A 690 -4.04 43.02 -25.19
C LYS A 690 -5.18 42.77 -24.19
N VAL A 691 -4.84 42.61 -22.91
CA VAL A 691 -5.83 42.35 -21.84
C VAL A 691 -6.80 43.51 -21.68
N LYS A 692 -8.10 43.21 -21.70
CA LYS A 692 -9.17 44.19 -21.52
C LYS A 692 -9.11 44.87 -20.16
N ILE A 693 -9.35 46.18 -20.14
CA ILE A 693 -9.39 47.00 -18.92
C ILE A 693 -10.40 46.41 -17.92
N GLY A 694 -9.94 46.19 -16.68
CA GLY A 694 -10.77 45.70 -15.58
C GLY A 694 -10.96 44.17 -15.53
N SER A 695 -10.44 43.42 -16.50
CA SER A 695 -10.52 41.94 -16.50
C SER A 695 -9.35 41.26 -15.75
N LEU A 696 -8.24 41.97 -15.55
CA LEU A 696 -7.06 41.43 -14.88
C LEU A 696 -7.32 41.21 -13.38
N GLN A 697 -7.14 39.97 -12.91
CA GLN A 697 -7.31 39.64 -11.49
C GLN A 697 -6.36 40.44 -10.60
N PRO A 698 -6.82 40.98 -9.44
CA PRO A 698 -6.01 41.84 -8.57
C PRO A 698 -4.68 41.22 -8.11
N ASN A 699 -4.68 39.94 -7.74
CA ASN A 699 -3.48 39.25 -7.25
C ASN A 699 -2.45 39.07 -8.38
N VAL A 700 -2.90 38.71 -9.59
CA VAL A 700 -2.05 38.55 -10.77
C VAL A 700 -1.45 39.89 -11.18
N LYS A 701 -2.27 40.95 -11.20
CA LYS A 701 -1.80 42.31 -11.41
C LYS A 701 -0.68 42.68 -10.43
N SER A 702 -0.90 42.46 -9.13
CA SER A 702 0.09 42.80 -8.10
C SER A 702 1.39 42.02 -8.29
N ALA A 703 1.31 40.74 -8.65
CA ALA A 703 2.49 39.90 -8.88
C ALA A 703 3.33 40.39 -10.07
N PHE A 704 2.69 40.73 -11.20
CA PHE A 704 3.39 41.30 -12.36
C PHE A 704 3.95 42.69 -12.09
N GLU A 705 3.16 43.56 -11.45
CA GLU A 705 3.60 44.92 -11.11
C GLU A 705 4.83 44.89 -10.18
N ASP A 706 4.82 44.04 -9.16
CA ASP A 706 5.94 43.91 -8.21
C ASP A 706 7.22 43.40 -8.88
N LEU A 707 7.11 42.36 -9.73
CA LEU A 707 8.24 41.83 -10.49
C LEU A 707 8.86 42.90 -11.40
N LEU A 708 8.04 43.60 -12.20
CA LEU A 708 8.51 44.62 -13.13
C LEU A 708 9.14 45.81 -12.38
N CYS A 709 8.57 46.22 -11.24
CA CYS A 709 9.16 47.27 -10.41
C CYS A 709 10.55 46.87 -9.90
N HIS A 710 10.73 45.63 -9.46
CA HIS A 710 12.02 45.14 -8.99
C HIS A 710 13.04 45.01 -10.12
N LEU A 711 12.63 44.61 -11.32
CA LEU A 711 13.50 44.59 -12.50
C LEU A 711 13.99 46.00 -12.86
N VAL A 712 13.10 46.99 -12.91
CA VAL A 712 13.45 48.39 -13.19
C VAL A 712 14.42 48.97 -12.14
N LYS A 713 14.25 48.59 -10.86
CA LYS A 713 15.17 48.99 -9.78
C LYS A 713 16.54 48.32 -9.89
N ALA A 714 16.58 47.08 -10.35
CA ALA A 714 17.81 46.28 -10.41
C ALA A 714 18.67 46.60 -11.64
N ASP A 715 18.07 46.98 -12.77
CA ASP A 715 18.80 47.35 -14.00
C ASP A 715 18.10 48.51 -14.75
N GLN A 716 18.85 49.60 -14.96
CA GLN A 716 18.36 50.79 -15.66
C GLN A 716 17.98 50.51 -17.12
N ASN A 717 18.57 49.50 -17.76
CA ASN A 717 18.26 49.13 -19.14
C ASN A 717 16.81 48.66 -19.29
N VAL A 718 16.25 48.02 -18.24
CA VAL A 718 14.87 47.52 -18.22
C VAL A 718 13.87 48.65 -18.50
N SER A 719 14.08 49.84 -17.92
CA SER A 719 13.19 50.99 -18.12
C SER A 719 13.06 51.35 -19.62
N SER A 720 14.18 51.32 -20.35
CA SER A 720 14.18 51.62 -21.79
C SER A 720 13.44 50.58 -22.60
N VAL A 721 13.55 49.31 -22.23
CA VAL A 721 12.91 48.18 -22.91
C VAL A 721 11.40 48.20 -22.67
N LEU A 722 10.96 48.28 -21.42
CA LEU A 722 9.52 48.31 -21.08
C LEU A 722 8.81 49.51 -21.71
N LYS A 723 9.47 50.68 -21.78
CA LYS A 723 8.94 51.87 -22.48
C LYS A 723 8.71 51.60 -23.96
N LYS A 724 9.66 50.94 -24.65
CA LYS A 724 9.53 50.56 -26.07
C LYS A 724 8.41 49.55 -26.29
N CYS A 725 8.21 48.60 -25.37
CA CYS A 725 7.13 47.63 -25.44
C CYS A 725 5.74 48.23 -25.18
N GLY A 726 5.66 49.47 -24.69
CA GLY A 726 4.40 50.19 -24.47
C GLY A 726 3.89 50.14 -23.03
N ALA A 727 4.78 50.07 -22.04
CA ALA A 727 4.42 50.05 -20.62
C ALA A 727 3.54 51.22 -20.17
N LEU A 728 3.61 52.40 -20.82
CA LEU A 728 2.72 53.53 -20.50
C LEU A 728 1.23 53.16 -20.66
N THR A 729 0.90 52.42 -21.73
CA THR A 729 -0.46 51.95 -21.99
C THR A 729 -0.90 50.96 -20.93
N VAL A 730 -0.03 50.01 -20.56
CA VAL A 730 -0.30 49.02 -19.50
C VAL A 730 -0.55 49.69 -18.16
N CYS A 731 0.32 50.62 -17.74
CA CYS A 731 0.19 51.33 -16.47
C CYS A 731 -1.14 52.08 -16.37
N ARG A 732 -1.59 52.72 -17.47
CA ARG A 732 -2.88 53.43 -17.52
C ARG A 732 -4.07 52.48 -17.53
N ASN A 733 -4.05 51.48 -18.41
CA ASN A 733 -5.17 50.56 -18.61
C ASN A 733 -5.45 49.73 -17.35
N HIS A 734 -4.40 49.22 -16.70
CA HIS A 734 -4.52 48.33 -15.55
C HIS A 734 -4.25 49.01 -14.21
N ARG A 735 -4.00 50.33 -14.20
CA ARG A 735 -3.69 51.14 -13.00
C ARG A 735 -2.47 50.60 -12.23
N MET A 736 -1.40 50.25 -12.93
CA MET A 736 -0.12 49.86 -12.31
C MET A 736 0.67 51.12 -11.92
N MET A 737 0.26 51.72 -10.81
CA MET A 737 0.73 53.03 -10.37
C MET A 737 2.19 53.02 -9.90
N GLU A 738 2.62 51.96 -9.22
CA GLU A 738 3.99 51.86 -8.70
C GLU A 738 4.98 51.66 -9.85
N LEU A 739 4.62 50.81 -10.82
CA LEU A 739 5.43 50.68 -12.04
C LEU A 739 5.46 51.98 -12.85
N GLY A 740 4.33 52.68 -12.92
CA GLY A 740 4.22 53.99 -13.55
C GLY A 740 5.21 55.00 -12.97
N LYS A 741 5.24 55.14 -11.64
CA LYS A 741 6.18 56.01 -10.93
C LYS A 741 7.64 55.67 -11.23
N HIS A 742 7.99 54.39 -11.20
CA HIS A 742 9.36 53.94 -11.46
C HIS A 742 9.82 54.17 -12.91
N LEU A 743 8.90 54.15 -13.87
CA LEU A 743 9.23 54.35 -15.28
C LEU A 743 9.17 55.82 -15.71
N PHE A 744 8.20 56.59 -15.23
CA PHE A 744 7.85 57.90 -15.80
C PHE A 744 7.93 59.07 -14.80
N GLY A 745 8.19 58.81 -13.52
CA GLY A 745 8.07 59.82 -12.46
C GLY A 745 6.63 59.97 -11.95
N ASP A 746 6.43 60.90 -11.01
CA ASP A 746 5.12 61.21 -10.41
C ASP A 746 4.12 61.83 -11.42
#